data_AF-A0A7C4C1F0-F1
#
_entry.id   AF-A0A7C4C1F0-F1
#
_cell.length_a   1.000
_cell.length_b   1.000
_cell.length_c   1.000
_cell.angle_alpha   90.00
_cell.angle_beta   90.00
_cell.angle_gamma   90.00
#
_symmetry.space_group_name_H-M   'P 1'
#
loop_
_entity.id
_entity.type
_entity.pdbx_description
1 polymer ?
#
loop_
_entity_poly.entity_id
_entity_poly.type
_entity_poly.pdbx_seq_one_letter_code
_entity_poly.pdbx_strand_id
1 'polypeptide(L)'
;MATPTSNPSVQLRVILTSLVFIGLFILTLVFLILAYPIVLAPPPTATPTLTLTPTITPTVTQTPTITLTPTRTLTPRPTLTPSITLTSSRTPLPSETPTPPGPPTLTPAAPFGGQTNYALNMWNEDLAAALVDLIQDYPNTLSPSARGEGDRNYNQAFAYAVFAQNEALLRFPDSRYAARWRWQQALNYARLGDPKAGAAFAALIEVGLNTQQTSLSQLTQWLSQFPFSMKGILTPLRPPAEFYSAHLLELSGRGSAFFLITETSAAFKVYPLLVGFDFSSQKTTPTVGTGLSTMDLPRYRAFRADLNADGIEEIVIYQVNPQAVNWLALPSVFDLSTLPPQALSFDPVRSPFQIGMSYLNLWNIRTESDGGKLLSFSTRLFPTCPLELQRDYGWDGSVFLPYTTTVKVYPYADTLNYCGFLVEHAANVWGREVAIQLMDALLPVWPPETDPEGKAYPPDAKDEWRFRKAVYLAELGDFAAAQAALDELLQTPAISSSRWLGPAQTFRDLYRSPDDLYRACLSTTFCQAGAVLAGQLETHQTQQVSEILSFMDRIGVVRRSTGYFDFDGDGSKEFWFALQHRVGEKLEVWALFPHGERFDALQLQQIENQNPSFSYYDALSIPPVVLLNQRQAFRVLRSPGDRKPYVEAVELPRYYPDKFKDAVAKLEVELFEGAAPDQIYRSLLDLQKTPGLLCRATWSCDRYTYLLGLAAELNGDQNAAVAAYYRLWMDYSKSPFTTMARLKLRSLSTPTFTPTSTSTQTPTPMPSPTATPFVPTVPVPTGATPTTGPFTPTSAPLPTIPSGTTSPYPGPALPTGPVPTQPGPYPSP
;
A
#
# COMPACT_ATOMS: atom_id res chain seq x y z
N MET A 1 -32.44 -28.87 -43.10
CA MET A 1 -32.91 -27.49 -42.90
C MET A 1 -32.07 -26.58 -43.77
N ALA A 2 -32.69 -25.88 -44.70
CA ALA A 2 -32.02 -25.05 -45.70
C ALA A 2 -31.39 -23.81 -45.05
N THR A 3 -30.15 -23.49 -45.44
CA THR A 3 -29.45 -22.26 -45.08
C THR A 3 -30.09 -21.06 -45.83
N PRO A 4 -30.43 -19.95 -45.14
CA PRO A 4 -30.96 -18.79 -45.81
C PRO A 4 -29.81 -18.03 -46.49
N THR A 5 -29.91 -17.85 -47.80
CA THR A 5 -29.04 -16.98 -48.58
C THR A 5 -29.26 -15.52 -48.14
N SER A 6 -28.33 -14.97 -47.37
CA SER A 6 -28.32 -13.56 -46.99
C SER A 6 -28.02 -12.70 -48.23
N ASN A 7 -29.04 -12.01 -48.71
CA ASN A 7 -28.96 -11.15 -49.88
C ASN A 7 -28.08 -9.92 -49.54
N PRO A 8 -26.94 -9.68 -50.23
CA PRO A 8 -25.99 -8.61 -49.91
C PRO A 8 -26.59 -7.20 -50.00
N SER A 9 -27.81 -7.06 -50.51
CA SER A 9 -28.59 -5.83 -50.60
C SER A 9 -29.13 -5.31 -49.26
N VAL A 10 -29.31 -6.17 -48.25
CA VAL A 10 -29.85 -5.75 -46.94
C VAL A 10 -28.77 -5.15 -46.04
N GLN A 11 -27.57 -5.76 -46.01
CA GLN A 11 -26.43 -5.22 -45.26
C GLN A 11 -25.98 -3.85 -45.77
N LEU A 12 -26.00 -3.63 -47.09
CA LEU A 12 -25.61 -2.35 -47.67
C LEU A 12 -26.63 -1.24 -47.33
N ARG A 13 -27.93 -1.57 -47.24
CA ARG A 13 -28.97 -0.61 -46.83
C ARG A 13 -28.82 -0.18 -45.38
N VAL A 14 -28.52 -1.10 -44.47
CA VAL A 14 -28.31 -0.79 -43.05
C VAL A 14 -27.09 0.13 -42.86
N ILE A 15 -25.99 -0.14 -43.57
CA ILE A 15 -24.77 0.67 -43.50
C ILE A 15 -25.02 2.09 -44.02
N LEU A 16 -25.73 2.24 -45.14
CA LEU A 16 -26.04 3.56 -45.69
C LEU A 16 -27.00 4.36 -44.79
N THR A 17 -28.01 3.73 -44.20
CA THR A 17 -28.89 4.42 -43.24
C THR A 17 -28.12 4.89 -42.02
N SER A 18 -27.23 4.05 -41.47
CA SER A 18 -26.40 4.44 -40.33
C SER A 18 -25.47 5.61 -40.66
N LEU A 19 -24.88 5.64 -41.85
CA LEU A 19 -24.01 6.76 -42.27
C LEU A 19 -24.78 8.08 -42.43
N VAL A 20 -26.03 8.04 -42.89
CA VAL A 20 -26.88 9.24 -42.99
C VAL A 20 -27.25 9.77 -41.61
N PHE A 21 -27.63 8.89 -40.67
CA PHE A 21 -27.92 9.31 -39.30
C PHE A 21 -26.69 9.89 -38.59
N ILE A 22 -25.51 9.29 -38.80
CA ILE A 22 -24.25 9.81 -38.26
C ILE A 22 -23.93 11.18 -38.86
N GLY A 23 -24.11 11.36 -40.18
CA GLY A 23 -23.91 12.64 -40.85
C GLY A 23 -24.83 13.74 -40.33
N LEU A 24 -26.12 13.44 -40.13
CA LEU A 24 -27.09 14.36 -39.53
C LEU A 24 -26.72 14.72 -38.09
N PHE A 25 -26.32 13.74 -37.29
CA PHE A 25 -25.91 13.96 -35.91
C PHE A 25 -24.70 14.89 -35.82
N ILE A 26 -23.68 14.68 -36.66
CA ILE A 26 -22.49 15.54 -36.72
C ILE A 26 -22.88 16.97 -37.12
N LEU A 27 -23.74 17.14 -38.13
CA LEU A 27 -24.21 18.46 -38.55
C LEU A 27 -24.97 19.19 -37.44
N THR A 28 -25.83 18.49 -36.70
CA THR A 28 -26.53 19.08 -35.54
C THR A 28 -25.59 19.47 -34.41
N LEU A 29 -24.55 18.66 -34.15
CA LEU A 29 -23.55 18.96 -33.14
C LEU A 29 -22.72 20.20 -33.51
N VAL A 30 -22.30 20.30 -34.76
CA VAL A 30 -21.56 21.47 -35.28
C VAL A 30 -22.41 22.74 -35.19
N PHE A 31 -23.70 22.65 -35.53
CA PHE A 31 -24.63 23.77 -35.39
C PHE A 31 -24.78 24.21 -33.92
N LEU A 32 -24.93 23.27 -32.98
CA LEU A 32 -25.02 23.57 -31.55
C LEU A 32 -23.74 24.24 -31.01
N ILE A 33 -22.57 23.76 -31.40
CA ILE A 33 -21.28 24.34 -30.98
C ILE A 33 -21.14 25.77 -31.51
N LEU A 34 -21.54 26.03 -32.76
CA LEU A 34 -21.46 27.37 -33.36
C LEU A 34 -22.52 28.33 -32.79
N ALA A 35 -23.70 27.84 -32.40
CA ALA A 35 -24.78 28.66 -31.84
C ALA A 35 -24.61 28.97 -30.35
N TYR A 36 -23.84 28.17 -29.62
CA TYR A 36 -23.62 28.30 -28.17
C TYR A 36 -23.20 29.72 -27.70
N PRO A 37 -22.20 30.40 -28.31
CA PRO A 37 -21.77 31.72 -27.84
C PRO A 37 -22.79 32.84 -28.13
N ILE A 38 -23.78 32.62 -29.00
CA ILE A 38 -24.74 33.64 -29.44
C ILE A 38 -26.06 33.52 -28.65
N VAL A 39 -26.48 32.30 -28.30
CA VAL A 39 -27.82 32.05 -27.72
C VAL A 39 -27.77 31.73 -26.22
N LEU A 40 -26.66 31.19 -25.71
CA LEU A 40 -26.60 30.65 -24.33
C LEU A 40 -25.48 31.22 -23.45
N ALA A 41 -24.58 32.05 -23.98
CA ALA A 41 -23.53 32.68 -23.18
C ALA A 41 -24.06 33.93 -22.45
N PRO A 42 -23.90 34.03 -21.11
CA PRO A 42 -24.17 35.29 -20.40
C PRO A 42 -23.15 36.37 -20.83
N PRO A 43 -23.55 37.66 -20.86
CA PRO A 43 -22.65 38.74 -21.23
C PRO A 43 -21.44 38.81 -20.29
N PRO A 44 -20.25 39.24 -20.77
CA PRO A 44 -19.05 39.30 -19.96
C PRO A 44 -19.25 40.27 -18.78
N THR A 45 -19.11 39.74 -17.56
CA THR A 45 -19.11 40.52 -16.32
C THR A 45 -17.93 41.50 -16.33
N ALA A 46 -18.20 42.78 -16.14
CA ALA A 46 -17.17 43.81 -16.03
C ALA A 46 -16.25 43.54 -14.83
N THR A 47 -14.97 43.34 -15.10
CA THR A 47 -13.91 43.22 -14.08
C THR A 47 -13.75 44.56 -13.35
N PRO A 48 -13.76 44.61 -12.01
CA PRO A 48 -13.50 45.86 -11.30
C PRO A 48 -12.04 46.30 -11.49
N THR A 49 -11.88 47.56 -11.89
CA THR A 49 -10.59 48.25 -12.01
C THR A 49 -9.88 48.32 -10.66
N LEU A 50 -8.65 47.83 -10.60
CA LEU A 50 -7.77 47.95 -9.43
C LEU A 50 -7.56 49.42 -9.08
N THR A 51 -7.98 49.79 -7.87
CA THR A 51 -7.71 51.12 -7.29
C THR A 51 -6.33 51.07 -6.64
N LEU A 52 -5.34 51.72 -7.26
CA LEU A 52 -3.99 51.85 -6.72
C LEU A 52 -4.04 52.72 -5.45
N THR A 53 -3.71 52.13 -4.31
CA THR A 53 -3.48 52.86 -3.05
C THR A 53 -2.02 53.32 -3.02
N PRO A 54 -1.69 54.59 -2.71
CA PRO A 54 -0.32 55.10 -2.78
C PRO A 54 0.56 54.51 -1.67
N THR A 55 1.68 53.91 -2.09
CA THR A 55 2.77 53.45 -1.21
C THR A 55 3.53 54.65 -0.65
N ILE A 56 3.57 54.76 0.68
CA ILE A 56 4.43 55.71 1.39
C ILE A 56 5.78 55.02 1.60
N THR A 57 6.84 55.62 1.05
CA THR A 57 8.24 55.18 1.17
C THR A 57 8.84 55.63 2.51
N PRO A 58 9.30 54.73 3.40
CA PRO A 58 10.20 55.12 4.47
C PRO A 58 11.66 55.08 4.02
N THR A 59 12.30 56.24 4.19
CA THR A 59 13.72 56.55 4.03
C THR A 59 14.61 55.65 4.89
N VAL A 60 15.65 55.05 4.28
CA VAL A 60 16.71 54.34 5.00
C VAL A 60 17.68 55.36 5.61
N THR A 61 17.78 55.37 6.94
CA THR A 61 18.79 56.12 7.71
C THR A 61 19.91 55.18 8.14
N GLN A 62 21.16 55.60 7.93
CA GLN A 62 22.37 54.86 8.24
C GLN A 62 22.70 54.79 9.75
N THR A 63 23.12 53.59 10.19
CA THR A 63 24.15 53.19 11.20
C THR A 63 24.24 53.92 12.56
N PRO A 64 24.52 53.20 13.68
CA PRO A 64 25.92 52.91 14.01
C PRO A 64 26.21 51.48 14.50
N THR A 65 27.47 51.10 14.27
CA THR A 65 28.19 49.89 14.70
C THR A 65 28.46 49.89 16.21
N ILE A 66 28.30 48.75 16.89
CA ILE A 66 29.12 48.37 18.05
C ILE A 66 29.49 46.88 18.00
N THR A 67 30.79 46.67 18.16
CA THR A 67 31.65 45.48 18.21
C THR A 67 31.45 44.62 19.46
N LEU A 68 31.61 43.29 19.37
CA LEU A 68 32.45 42.48 20.28
C LEU A 68 32.86 41.12 19.66
N THR A 69 34.17 40.87 19.66
CA THR A 69 34.89 39.62 19.33
C THR A 69 35.07 38.77 20.61
N PRO A 70 35.31 37.43 20.54
CA PRO A 70 36.71 36.94 20.47
C PRO A 70 36.87 35.70 19.55
N THR A 71 37.77 35.74 18.57
CA THR A 71 39.16 35.21 18.62
C THR A 71 39.26 33.69 18.70
N ARG A 72 39.60 33.04 17.57
CA ARG A 72 40.38 31.79 17.59
C ARG A 72 41.58 31.91 16.64
N THR A 73 42.74 31.71 17.25
CA THR A 73 44.09 31.90 16.75
C THR A 73 44.48 30.86 15.69
N LEU A 74 45.08 31.31 14.60
CA LEU A 74 45.89 30.49 13.69
C LEU A 74 47.35 30.95 13.79
N THR A 75 48.28 30.00 13.96
CA THR A 75 49.70 30.07 13.52
C THR A 75 50.41 28.76 13.92
N PRO A 76 51.55 28.37 13.32
CA PRO A 76 51.93 28.31 11.92
C PRO A 76 52.55 26.93 11.51
N ARG A 77 52.59 26.65 10.20
CA ARG A 77 53.52 25.69 9.54
C ARG A 77 54.93 26.32 9.52
N PRO A 78 56.08 25.61 9.71
CA PRO A 78 56.68 24.65 8.74
C PRO A 78 57.53 23.52 9.37
N THR A 79 57.84 22.41 8.68
CA THR A 79 59.12 22.27 7.93
C THR A 79 59.12 21.02 7.03
N LEU A 80 59.80 21.13 5.89
CA LEU A 80 60.20 20.07 4.97
C LEU A 80 61.50 19.41 5.44
N THR A 81 61.62 18.08 5.34
CA THR A 81 62.86 17.38 4.93
C THR A 81 62.52 15.93 4.49
N PRO A 82 63.29 15.33 3.56
CA PRO A 82 62.86 14.31 2.61
C PRO A 82 63.11 12.87 3.11
N SER A 83 62.48 11.89 2.47
CA SER A 83 63.11 10.58 2.30
C SER A 83 62.65 9.92 0.99
N ILE A 84 63.61 9.27 0.36
CA ILE A 84 63.60 8.70 -0.98
C ILE A 84 62.98 7.28 -0.91
N THR A 85 62.75 6.71 -2.07
CA THR A 85 62.91 5.29 -2.46
C THR A 85 61.68 4.38 -2.62
N LEU A 86 61.53 3.98 -3.90
CA LEU A 86 61.23 2.65 -4.46
C LEU A 86 59.78 2.16 -4.46
N THR A 87 59.13 2.43 -5.60
CA THR A 87 58.00 1.67 -6.13
C THR A 87 58.43 0.21 -6.35
N SER A 88 58.02 -0.69 -5.45
CA SER A 88 57.90 -2.12 -5.75
C SER A 88 56.43 -2.42 -6.02
N SER A 89 56.14 -2.89 -7.23
CA SER A 89 54.85 -3.48 -7.57
C SER A 89 54.69 -4.77 -6.76
N ARG A 90 53.75 -4.78 -5.81
CA ARG A 90 53.34 -6.03 -5.15
C ARG A 90 52.52 -6.84 -6.15
N THR A 91 53.17 -7.85 -6.72
CA THR A 91 52.54 -9.06 -7.24
C THR A 91 51.54 -9.59 -6.19
N PRO A 92 50.25 -9.80 -6.53
CA PRO A 92 49.32 -10.43 -5.61
C PRO A 92 49.79 -11.87 -5.35
N LEU A 93 49.92 -12.20 -4.06
CA LEU A 93 50.22 -13.54 -3.57
C LEU A 93 49.04 -14.47 -3.95
N PRO A 94 49.29 -15.69 -4.49
CA PRO A 94 48.21 -16.64 -4.76
C PRO A 94 47.54 -17.02 -3.44
N SER A 95 46.23 -16.80 -3.35
CA SER A 95 45.41 -17.28 -2.25
C SER A 95 45.21 -18.78 -2.42
N GLU A 96 46.04 -19.59 -1.76
CA GLU A 96 45.75 -21.00 -1.51
C GLU A 96 44.68 -21.11 -0.42
N THR A 97 43.43 -21.00 -0.85
CA THR A 97 42.28 -21.75 -0.33
C THR A 97 41.23 -21.64 -1.43
N PRO A 98 40.89 -22.74 -2.14
CA PRO A 98 39.78 -22.69 -3.07
C PRO A 98 38.52 -22.42 -2.25
N THR A 99 37.99 -21.20 -2.35
CA THR A 99 36.58 -20.97 -2.11
C THR A 99 35.83 -22.02 -2.94
N PRO A 100 34.89 -22.79 -2.36
CA PRO A 100 34.07 -23.70 -3.15
C PRO A 100 33.55 -22.93 -4.36
N PRO A 101 33.67 -23.45 -5.59
CA PRO A 101 33.08 -22.79 -6.73
C PRO A 101 31.60 -22.63 -6.40
N GLY A 102 31.14 -21.38 -6.32
CA GLY A 102 29.71 -21.09 -6.29
C GLY A 102 29.05 -21.82 -7.47
N PRO A 103 27.76 -22.16 -7.36
CA PRO A 103 27.06 -22.87 -8.42
C PRO A 103 27.26 -22.15 -9.77
N PRO A 104 27.29 -22.89 -10.90
CA PRO A 104 27.61 -22.35 -12.22
C PRO A 104 26.79 -21.09 -12.50
N THR A 105 27.48 -20.01 -12.85
CA THR A 105 26.88 -18.70 -13.11
C THR A 105 25.75 -18.80 -14.12
N LEU A 106 24.62 -18.14 -13.79
CA LEU A 106 23.41 -17.96 -14.61
C LEU A 106 23.68 -17.15 -15.89
N THR A 107 24.62 -17.60 -16.71
CA THR A 107 25.05 -16.87 -17.91
C THR A 107 23.93 -16.99 -18.93
N PRO A 108 23.35 -15.88 -19.42
CA PRO A 108 22.42 -15.91 -20.53
C PRO A 108 23.11 -16.59 -21.71
N ALA A 109 22.53 -17.68 -22.18
CA ALA A 109 22.97 -18.39 -23.38
C ALA A 109 21.78 -18.46 -24.33
N ALA A 110 22.00 -18.47 -25.64
CA ALA A 110 20.98 -18.86 -26.60
C ALA A 110 21.06 -20.38 -26.83
N PRO A 111 19.94 -21.07 -27.15
CA PRO A 111 20.02 -22.45 -27.58
C PRO A 111 20.81 -22.55 -28.89
N PHE A 112 21.57 -23.63 -29.03
CA PHE A 112 22.36 -23.94 -30.22
C PHE A 112 21.58 -24.87 -31.15
N GLY A 113 21.30 -24.39 -32.36
CA GLY A 113 20.52 -25.13 -33.36
C GLY A 113 19.04 -25.25 -33.00
N GLY A 114 18.34 -26.20 -33.63
CA GLY A 114 16.89 -26.37 -33.49
C GLY A 114 16.46 -27.24 -32.32
N GLN A 115 15.16 -27.26 -32.02
CA GLN A 115 14.56 -28.07 -30.95
C GLN A 115 14.98 -29.56 -31.00
N THR A 116 15.17 -30.13 -32.19
CA THR A 116 15.58 -31.52 -32.41
C THR A 116 16.97 -31.86 -31.86
N ASN A 117 17.79 -30.85 -31.54
CA ASN A 117 19.11 -31.04 -30.95
C ASN A 117 19.07 -31.23 -29.44
N TYR A 118 17.86 -31.26 -28.85
CA TYR A 118 17.68 -31.36 -27.41
C TYR A 118 16.78 -32.54 -27.06
N ALA A 119 17.10 -33.18 -25.94
CA ALA A 119 16.24 -34.15 -25.28
C ALA A 119 16.08 -33.79 -23.81
N LEU A 120 15.09 -34.38 -23.15
CA LEU A 120 15.00 -34.32 -21.70
C LEU A 120 16.22 -35.01 -21.08
N ASN A 121 16.77 -34.34 -20.07
CA ASN A 121 17.78 -34.90 -19.20
C ASN A 121 17.10 -35.88 -18.22
N MET A 122 17.86 -36.86 -17.72
CA MET A 122 17.36 -37.76 -16.67
C MET A 122 17.21 -36.94 -15.39
N TRP A 123 15.97 -36.76 -14.91
CA TRP A 123 15.67 -35.92 -13.75
C TRP A 123 15.65 -36.76 -12.47
N ASN A 124 16.56 -36.49 -11.53
CA ASN A 124 16.69 -37.21 -10.26
C ASN A 124 16.71 -36.23 -9.07
N GLU A 125 16.70 -36.77 -7.84
CA GLU A 125 16.65 -35.96 -6.62
C GLU A 125 17.87 -35.04 -6.44
N ASP A 126 19.07 -35.45 -6.89
CA ASP A 126 20.29 -34.64 -6.80
C ASP A 126 20.25 -33.42 -7.73
N LEU A 127 19.77 -33.60 -8.97
CA LEU A 127 19.57 -32.51 -9.91
C LEU A 127 18.46 -31.56 -9.46
N ALA A 128 17.38 -32.09 -8.87
CA ALA A 128 16.35 -31.26 -8.27
C ALA A 128 16.89 -30.44 -7.09
N ALA A 129 17.72 -31.05 -6.22
CA ALA A 129 18.37 -30.35 -5.11
C ALA A 129 19.30 -29.23 -5.61
N ALA A 130 20.13 -29.52 -6.60
CA ALA A 130 21.03 -28.54 -7.22
C ALA A 130 20.24 -27.38 -7.88
N LEU A 131 19.11 -27.68 -8.53
CA LEU A 131 18.23 -26.66 -9.08
C LEU A 131 17.66 -25.77 -7.98
N VAL A 132 17.10 -26.36 -6.92
CA VAL A 132 16.52 -25.60 -5.81
C VAL A 132 17.58 -24.69 -5.19
N ASP A 133 18.79 -25.19 -4.94
CA ASP A 133 19.88 -24.39 -4.37
C ASP A 133 20.29 -23.23 -5.28
N LEU A 134 20.38 -23.47 -6.60
CA LEU A 134 20.69 -22.43 -7.58
C LEU A 134 19.63 -21.33 -7.62
N ILE A 135 18.35 -21.69 -7.65
CA ILE A 135 17.25 -20.72 -7.71
C ILE A 135 17.05 -20.02 -6.37
N GLN A 136 17.31 -20.70 -5.25
CA GLN A 136 17.29 -20.09 -3.91
C GLN A 136 18.31 -18.96 -3.78
N ASP A 137 19.45 -19.03 -4.49
CA ASP A 137 20.48 -18.00 -4.50
C ASP A 137 20.25 -16.88 -5.53
N TYR A 138 19.39 -17.09 -6.53
CA TYR A 138 19.10 -16.12 -7.59
C TYR A 138 18.85 -14.68 -7.08
N PRO A 139 18.03 -14.45 -6.03
CA PRO A 139 17.82 -13.09 -5.52
C PRO A 139 19.12 -12.38 -5.13
N ASN A 140 20.14 -13.09 -4.65
CA ASN A 140 21.44 -12.53 -4.27
C ASN A 140 22.27 -12.08 -5.48
N THR A 141 21.92 -12.53 -6.69
CA THR A 141 22.57 -12.11 -7.94
C THR A 141 22.00 -10.80 -8.50
N LEU A 142 20.90 -10.29 -7.94
CA LEU A 142 20.27 -9.04 -8.38
C LEU A 142 21.15 -7.84 -8.04
N SER A 143 21.35 -6.95 -9.02
CA SER A 143 22.01 -5.66 -8.79
C SER A 143 21.22 -4.80 -7.79
N PRO A 144 21.86 -3.83 -7.10
CA PRO A 144 21.16 -2.93 -6.20
C PRO A 144 19.93 -2.24 -6.81
N SER A 145 20.00 -1.88 -8.09
CA SER A 145 18.87 -1.32 -8.83
C SER A 145 17.76 -2.33 -9.13
N ALA A 146 18.10 -3.59 -9.43
CA ALA A 146 17.14 -4.63 -9.75
C ALA A 146 16.38 -5.15 -8.51
N ARG A 147 16.98 -5.02 -7.31
CA ARG A 147 16.35 -5.40 -6.02
C ARG A 147 15.12 -4.57 -5.68
N GLY A 148 14.95 -3.40 -6.32
CA GLY A 148 13.81 -2.50 -6.10
C GLY A 148 13.92 -1.72 -4.79
N GLU A 149 13.03 -0.75 -4.62
CA GLU A 149 12.91 0.02 -3.37
C GLU A 149 12.61 -0.92 -2.19
N GLY A 150 13.35 -0.77 -1.09
CA GLY A 150 13.20 -1.62 0.10
C GLY A 150 13.42 -3.11 -0.14
N ASP A 151 14.23 -3.49 -1.13
CA ASP A 151 14.44 -4.90 -1.51
C ASP A 151 13.15 -5.63 -1.92
N ARG A 152 12.12 -4.91 -2.38
CA ARG A 152 10.82 -5.51 -2.76
C ARG A 152 10.97 -6.59 -3.84
N ASN A 153 11.71 -6.30 -4.91
CA ASN A 153 11.91 -7.27 -6.00
C ASN A 153 12.85 -8.40 -5.56
N TYR A 154 13.80 -8.13 -4.66
CA TYR A 154 14.63 -9.16 -4.06
C TYR A 154 13.79 -10.19 -3.31
N ASN A 155 12.87 -9.74 -2.46
CA ASN A 155 11.98 -10.64 -1.73
C ASN A 155 11.01 -11.37 -2.66
N GLN A 156 10.44 -10.67 -3.65
CA GLN A 156 9.54 -11.28 -4.65
C GLN A 156 10.25 -12.36 -5.50
N ALA A 157 11.56 -12.23 -5.74
CA ALA A 157 12.31 -13.23 -6.50
C ALA A 157 12.41 -14.60 -5.80
N PHE A 158 12.11 -14.72 -4.49
CA PHE A 158 11.99 -16.03 -3.85
C PHE A 158 10.78 -16.85 -4.34
N ALA A 159 9.83 -16.27 -5.07
CA ALA A 159 8.74 -17.01 -5.69
C ALA A 159 9.24 -18.08 -6.68
N TYR A 160 10.35 -17.84 -7.38
CA TYR A 160 10.97 -18.85 -8.25
C TYR A 160 11.51 -20.04 -7.45
N ALA A 161 12.05 -19.79 -6.26
CA ALA A 161 12.55 -20.86 -5.38
C ALA A 161 11.39 -21.69 -4.82
N VAL A 162 10.29 -21.06 -4.42
CA VAL A 162 9.05 -21.74 -4.00
C VAL A 162 8.53 -22.65 -5.12
N PHE A 163 8.52 -22.17 -6.36
CA PHE A 163 8.13 -22.98 -7.52
C PHE A 163 9.02 -24.23 -7.67
N ALA A 164 10.35 -24.05 -7.65
CA ALA A 164 11.28 -25.17 -7.76
C ALA A 164 11.15 -26.17 -6.60
N GLN A 165 10.89 -25.67 -5.38
CA GLN A 165 10.64 -26.50 -4.19
C GLN A 165 9.34 -27.30 -4.33
N ASN A 166 8.26 -26.70 -4.83
CA ASN A 166 7.01 -27.40 -5.11
C ASN A 166 7.21 -28.52 -6.13
N GLU A 167 7.93 -28.27 -7.22
CA GLU A 167 8.22 -29.30 -8.20
C GLU A 167 9.06 -30.45 -7.62
N ALA A 168 10.10 -30.12 -6.85
CA ALA A 168 10.96 -31.10 -6.20
C ALA A 168 10.16 -31.99 -5.22
N LEU A 169 9.28 -31.38 -4.42
CA LEU A 169 8.42 -32.08 -3.46
C LEU A 169 7.32 -32.90 -4.13
N LEU A 170 6.78 -32.44 -5.27
CA LEU A 170 5.81 -33.21 -6.07
C LEU A 170 6.44 -34.49 -6.61
N ARG A 171 7.68 -34.42 -7.11
CA ARG A 171 8.37 -35.56 -7.74
C ARG A 171 9.06 -36.48 -6.77
N PHE A 172 9.64 -35.93 -5.69
CA PHE A 172 10.47 -36.65 -4.74
C PHE A 172 10.04 -36.35 -3.29
N PRO A 173 8.79 -36.70 -2.91
CA PRO A 173 8.24 -36.36 -1.59
C PRO A 173 9.02 -36.97 -0.41
N ASP A 174 9.66 -38.12 -0.66
CA ASP A 174 10.43 -38.92 0.31
C ASP A 174 11.96 -38.75 0.15
N SER A 175 12.41 -37.76 -0.63
CA SER A 175 13.84 -37.50 -0.82
C SER A 175 14.55 -37.16 0.51
N ARG A 176 15.84 -37.50 0.61
CA ARG A 176 16.71 -37.02 1.69
C ARG A 176 16.77 -35.48 1.80
N TYR A 177 16.45 -34.76 0.73
CA TYR A 177 16.41 -33.31 0.70
C TYR A 177 15.04 -32.71 1.05
N ALA A 178 13.98 -33.53 1.13
CA ALA A 178 12.60 -33.05 1.26
C ALA A 178 12.38 -32.23 2.54
N ALA A 179 12.98 -32.62 3.66
CA ALA A 179 12.93 -31.85 4.89
C ALA A 179 13.53 -30.44 4.71
N ARG A 180 14.70 -30.33 4.07
CA ARG A 180 15.36 -29.05 3.79
C ARG A 180 14.50 -28.18 2.87
N TRP A 181 13.91 -28.76 1.82
CA TRP A 181 13.05 -28.02 0.88
C TRP A 181 11.82 -27.46 1.58
N ARG A 182 11.13 -28.24 2.42
CA ARG A 182 9.94 -27.76 3.15
C ARG A 182 10.29 -26.61 4.12
N TRP A 183 11.41 -26.68 4.82
CA TRP A 183 11.89 -25.59 5.69
C TRP A 183 12.23 -24.32 4.91
N GLN A 184 12.94 -24.44 3.80
CA GLN A 184 13.25 -23.30 2.93
C GLN A 184 11.97 -22.70 2.31
N GLN A 185 11.01 -23.55 1.94
CA GLN A 185 9.73 -23.14 1.40
C GLN A 185 8.91 -22.34 2.42
N ALA A 186 8.79 -22.81 3.67
CA ALA A 186 8.11 -22.08 4.74
C ALA A 186 8.72 -20.68 4.95
N LEU A 187 10.06 -20.58 4.93
CA LEU A 187 10.77 -19.31 5.01
C LEU A 187 10.51 -18.41 3.78
N ASN A 188 10.49 -18.98 2.58
CA ASN A 188 10.21 -18.22 1.37
C ASN A 188 8.76 -17.72 1.34
N TYR A 189 7.79 -18.50 1.82
CA TYR A 189 6.42 -18.00 2.03
C TYR A 189 6.41 -16.79 2.97
N ALA A 190 7.16 -16.85 4.08
CA ALA A 190 7.28 -15.70 4.98
C ALA A 190 7.92 -14.48 4.31
N ARG A 191 8.95 -14.66 3.47
CA ARG A 191 9.57 -13.56 2.69
C ARG A 191 8.61 -12.93 1.67
N LEU A 192 7.70 -13.73 1.12
CA LEU A 192 6.70 -13.31 0.15
C LEU A 192 5.47 -12.67 0.83
N GLY A 193 5.35 -12.75 2.16
CA GLY A 193 4.14 -12.37 2.88
C GLY A 193 2.96 -13.31 2.58
N ASP A 194 3.24 -14.55 2.19
CA ASP A 194 2.23 -15.55 1.84
C ASP A 194 1.58 -16.12 3.13
N PRO A 195 0.24 -16.13 3.24
CA PRO A 195 -0.46 -16.66 4.42
C PRO A 195 -0.16 -18.14 4.71
N LYS A 196 0.32 -18.90 3.72
CA LYS A 196 0.74 -20.30 3.90
C LYS A 196 1.93 -20.48 4.84
N ALA A 197 2.70 -19.42 5.10
CA ALA A 197 3.91 -19.48 5.94
C ALA A 197 3.63 -20.08 7.33
N GLY A 198 2.57 -19.64 8.00
CA GLY A 198 2.22 -20.11 9.35
C GLY A 198 1.90 -21.59 9.38
N ALA A 199 1.03 -22.05 8.48
CA ALA A 199 0.67 -23.45 8.36
C ALA A 199 1.89 -24.33 8.02
N ALA A 200 2.78 -23.85 7.13
CA ALA A 200 3.98 -24.58 6.75
C ALA A 200 4.96 -24.77 7.93
N PHE A 201 5.21 -23.71 8.72
CA PHE A 201 6.04 -23.83 9.93
C PHE A 201 5.40 -24.74 10.98
N ALA A 202 4.09 -24.58 11.24
CA ALA A 202 3.36 -25.39 12.20
C ALA A 202 3.46 -26.89 11.86
N ALA A 203 3.23 -27.26 10.60
CA ALA A 203 3.33 -28.64 10.15
C ALA A 203 4.73 -29.24 10.33
N LEU A 204 5.79 -28.46 10.08
CA LEU A 204 7.17 -28.92 10.24
C LEU A 204 7.54 -29.16 11.71
N ILE A 205 7.09 -28.29 12.60
CA ILE A 205 7.29 -28.43 14.05
C ILE A 205 6.50 -29.64 14.57
N GLU A 206 5.25 -29.81 14.12
CA GLU A 206 4.39 -30.94 14.48
C GLU A 206 5.04 -32.28 14.08
N VAL A 207 5.54 -32.39 12.84
CA VAL A 207 6.25 -33.59 12.38
C VAL A 207 7.51 -33.84 13.20
N GLY A 208 8.32 -32.81 13.47
CA GLY A 208 9.54 -32.95 14.26
C GLY A 208 9.30 -33.52 15.66
N LEU A 209 8.24 -33.03 16.34
CA LEU A 209 7.83 -33.53 17.66
C LEU A 209 7.28 -34.95 17.61
N ASN A 210 6.35 -35.23 16.68
CA ASN A 210 5.66 -36.52 16.60
C ASN A 210 6.56 -37.66 16.12
N THR A 211 7.58 -37.36 15.32
CA THR A 211 8.58 -38.35 14.85
C THR A 211 9.81 -38.44 15.76
N GLN A 212 9.80 -37.78 16.92
CA GLN A 212 10.91 -37.77 17.89
C GLN A 212 12.24 -37.26 17.32
N GLN A 213 12.22 -36.44 16.27
CA GLN A 213 13.41 -35.71 15.81
C GLN A 213 13.81 -34.62 16.82
N THR A 214 12.85 -34.17 17.62
CA THR A 214 13.06 -33.27 18.75
C THR A 214 12.06 -33.57 19.86
N SER A 215 12.22 -32.90 21.00
CA SER A 215 11.30 -32.94 22.14
C SER A 215 11.05 -31.50 22.61
N LEU A 216 10.03 -31.26 23.44
CA LEU A 216 9.73 -29.91 23.94
C LEU A 216 10.95 -29.24 24.60
N SER A 217 11.78 -30.00 25.33
CA SER A 217 12.97 -29.47 26.00
C SER A 217 14.12 -29.13 25.03
N GLN A 218 14.19 -29.81 23.88
CA GLN A 218 15.22 -29.62 22.87
C GLN A 218 14.74 -28.80 21.66
N LEU A 219 13.46 -28.43 21.60
CA LEU A 219 12.82 -27.81 20.45
C LEU A 219 13.52 -26.52 20.02
N THR A 220 13.84 -25.63 20.97
CA THR A 220 14.50 -24.35 20.68
C THR A 220 15.92 -24.54 20.13
N GLN A 221 16.65 -25.53 20.66
CA GLN A 221 17.98 -25.89 20.16
C GLN A 221 17.90 -26.53 18.78
N TRP A 222 16.94 -27.43 18.55
CA TRP A 222 16.71 -28.07 17.25
C TRP A 222 16.37 -27.05 16.16
N LEU A 223 15.50 -26.08 16.46
CA LEU A 223 15.16 -24.99 15.55
C LEU A 223 16.38 -24.14 15.16
N SER A 224 17.38 -24.00 16.04
CA SER A 224 18.61 -23.24 15.75
C SER A 224 19.58 -23.95 14.79
N GLN A 225 19.37 -25.24 14.52
CA GLN A 225 20.22 -26.03 13.61
C GLN A 225 19.90 -25.79 12.14
N PHE A 226 18.73 -25.22 11.84
CA PHE A 226 18.34 -24.92 10.48
C PHE A 226 19.03 -23.63 9.98
N PRO A 227 19.30 -23.50 8.68
CA PRO A 227 20.16 -22.45 8.11
C PRO A 227 19.63 -21.01 8.23
N PHE A 228 18.52 -20.78 8.92
CA PHE A 228 17.95 -19.48 9.18
C PHE A 228 18.15 -19.13 10.67
N SER A 229 18.74 -17.96 10.94
CA SER A 229 19.09 -17.48 12.29
C SER A 229 17.86 -17.06 13.10
N MET A 230 16.92 -17.97 13.34
CA MET A 230 15.76 -17.74 14.19
C MET A 230 16.02 -18.27 15.59
N LYS A 231 15.65 -17.49 16.60
CA LYS A 231 15.73 -17.87 18.01
C LYS A 231 14.34 -18.26 18.49
N GLY A 232 14.19 -19.51 18.91
CA GLY A 232 12.98 -20.02 19.54
C GLY A 232 12.92 -19.68 21.03
N ILE A 233 11.76 -19.22 21.51
CA ILE A 233 11.44 -19.08 22.93
C ILE A 233 10.16 -19.88 23.19
N LEU A 234 10.23 -20.82 24.13
CA LEU A 234 9.08 -21.66 24.51
C LEU A 234 8.59 -21.26 25.90
N THR A 235 7.32 -20.89 26.01
CA THR A 235 6.68 -20.47 27.25
C THR A 235 5.60 -21.49 27.64
N PRO A 236 5.69 -22.14 28.82
CA PRO A 236 4.67 -23.09 29.25
C PRO A 236 3.35 -22.38 29.58
N LEU A 237 2.24 -23.01 29.21
CA LEU A 237 0.87 -22.56 29.45
C LEU A 237 0.15 -23.50 30.40
N ARG A 238 -0.95 -23.03 31.01
CA ARG A 238 -1.89 -23.92 31.70
C ARG A 238 -2.75 -24.61 30.64
N PRO A 239 -2.66 -25.94 30.47
CA PRO A 239 -3.49 -26.62 29.49
C PRO A 239 -4.97 -26.62 29.92
N PRO A 240 -5.91 -26.46 28.97
CA PRO A 240 -7.29 -26.90 29.19
C PRO A 240 -7.34 -28.37 29.63
N ALA A 241 -8.41 -28.77 30.34
CA ALA A 241 -8.50 -30.07 31.01
C ALA A 241 -8.31 -31.28 30.08
N GLU A 242 -8.49 -31.11 28.78
CA GLU A 242 -8.39 -32.13 27.74
C GLU A 242 -6.97 -32.31 27.16
N PHE A 243 -5.98 -31.51 27.58
CA PHE A 243 -4.59 -31.62 27.13
C PHE A 243 -3.62 -31.95 28.28
N TYR A 244 -2.57 -32.70 27.97
CA TYR A 244 -1.50 -32.98 28.93
C TYR A 244 -0.57 -31.78 29.11
N SER A 245 -0.28 -31.06 28.02
CA SER A 245 0.56 -29.87 28.04
C SER A 245 0.19 -28.88 26.95
N ALA A 246 0.44 -27.60 27.21
CA ALA A 246 0.26 -26.50 26.26
C ALA A 246 1.44 -25.52 26.38
N HIS A 247 1.94 -25.04 25.25
CA HIS A 247 3.10 -24.14 25.20
C HIS A 247 2.93 -23.09 24.08
N LEU A 248 3.34 -21.86 24.37
CA LEU A 248 3.48 -20.81 23.36
C LEU A 248 4.93 -20.76 22.86
N LEU A 249 5.11 -21.01 21.56
CA LEU A 249 6.40 -20.90 20.89
C LEU A 249 6.46 -19.57 20.13
N GLU A 250 7.44 -18.74 20.47
CA GLU A 250 7.85 -17.58 19.68
C GLU A 250 9.09 -17.94 18.84
N LEU A 251 9.00 -17.78 17.53
CA LEU A 251 10.14 -17.82 16.60
C LEU A 251 10.56 -16.39 16.25
N SER A 252 11.61 -15.90 16.88
CA SER A 252 12.12 -14.53 16.68
C SER A 252 13.24 -14.47 15.62
N GLY A 253 13.27 -13.41 14.83
CA GLY A 253 14.23 -13.16 13.77
C GLY A 253 14.11 -11.71 13.24
N ARG A 254 13.86 -11.54 11.94
CA ARG A 254 13.40 -10.24 11.39
C ARG A 254 11.89 -10.11 11.64
N GLY A 255 11.50 -9.81 12.88
CA GLY A 255 10.12 -9.96 13.37
C GLY A 255 9.94 -11.25 14.18
N SER A 256 8.69 -11.62 14.45
CA SER A 256 8.38 -12.84 15.21
C SER A 256 7.18 -13.59 14.63
N ALA A 257 7.17 -14.91 14.79
CA ALA A 257 6.00 -15.76 14.58
C ALA A 257 5.65 -16.51 15.86
N PHE A 258 4.37 -16.76 16.08
CA PHE A 258 3.82 -17.34 17.30
C PHE A 258 2.98 -18.57 16.97
N PHE A 259 3.21 -19.64 17.72
CA PHE A 259 2.54 -20.92 17.56
C PHE A 259 2.08 -21.46 18.92
N LEU A 260 0.88 -22.02 18.97
CA LEU A 260 0.41 -22.80 20.11
C LEU A 260 0.75 -24.27 19.87
N ILE A 261 1.48 -24.88 20.80
CA ILE A 261 1.78 -26.32 20.80
C ILE A 261 0.94 -26.96 21.89
N THR A 262 0.17 -27.99 21.55
CA THR A 262 -0.65 -28.77 22.48
C THR A 262 -0.27 -30.25 22.40
N GLU A 263 -0.39 -30.95 23.53
CA GLU A 263 -0.08 -32.38 23.63
C GLU A 263 -1.34 -33.16 24.08
N THR A 264 -1.69 -34.18 23.30
CA THR A 264 -2.78 -35.12 23.59
C THR A 264 -2.23 -36.52 23.80
N SER A 265 -3.10 -37.49 24.12
CA SER A 265 -2.72 -38.90 24.23
C SER A 265 -2.27 -39.54 22.92
N ALA A 266 -2.62 -38.93 21.79
CA ALA A 266 -2.25 -39.43 20.48
C ALA A 266 -0.96 -38.78 19.95
N ALA A 267 -0.87 -37.45 20.01
CA ALA A 267 0.18 -36.69 19.34
C ALA A 267 0.26 -35.23 19.82
N PHE A 268 1.34 -34.55 19.46
CA PHE A 268 1.44 -33.11 19.46
C PHE A 268 0.65 -32.51 18.30
N LYS A 269 0.03 -31.34 18.54
CA LYS A 269 -0.59 -30.48 17.53
C LYS A 269 -0.07 -29.06 17.63
N VAL A 270 0.20 -28.45 16.47
CA VAL A 270 0.76 -27.09 16.39
C VAL A 270 -0.18 -26.19 15.60
N TYR A 271 -0.63 -25.11 16.22
CA TYR A 271 -1.54 -24.13 15.62
C TYR A 271 -0.80 -22.80 15.39
N PRO A 272 -0.79 -22.26 14.15
CA PRO A 272 -0.24 -20.94 13.90
C PRO A 272 -1.18 -19.87 14.49
N LEU A 273 -0.62 -18.95 15.29
CA LEU A 273 -1.38 -17.82 15.85
C LEU A 273 -1.13 -16.56 15.03
N LEU A 274 0.15 -16.17 14.88
CA LEU A 274 0.55 -14.95 14.16
C LEU A 274 1.88 -15.17 13.46
N VAL A 275 2.00 -14.70 12.21
CA VAL A 275 3.28 -14.68 11.48
C VAL A 275 3.60 -13.24 11.11
N GLY A 276 4.45 -12.61 11.90
CA GLY A 276 4.79 -11.19 11.82
C GLY A 276 6.21 -10.91 11.32
N PHE A 277 6.76 -11.77 10.46
CA PHE A 277 8.08 -11.54 9.89
C PHE A 277 8.07 -10.37 8.90
N ASP A 278 9.10 -9.53 8.97
CA ASP A 278 9.31 -8.41 8.07
C ASP A 278 10.68 -8.49 7.39
N PHE A 279 10.64 -8.99 6.17
CA PHE A 279 11.80 -9.07 5.28
C PHE A 279 11.92 -7.83 4.37
N SER A 280 10.98 -6.89 4.45
CA SER A 280 10.86 -5.72 3.58
C SER A 280 11.44 -4.43 4.17
N SER A 281 11.49 -4.31 5.50
CA SER A 281 12.17 -3.18 6.16
C SER A 281 13.67 -3.23 5.89
N GLN A 282 14.28 -2.06 5.64
CA GLN A 282 15.68 -1.94 5.20
C GLN A 282 16.68 -2.71 6.10
N LYS A 283 17.80 -3.15 5.52
CA LYS A 283 19.03 -3.37 6.29
C LYS A 283 19.44 -2.02 6.91
N THR A 284 19.19 -1.82 8.18
CA THR A 284 19.79 -0.70 8.92
C THR A 284 21.29 -0.94 9.00
N THR A 285 22.04 -0.27 8.14
CA THR A 285 23.43 0.05 8.45
C THR A 285 23.36 1.13 9.53
N PRO A 286 23.97 0.96 10.72
CA PRO A 286 23.94 2.00 11.74
C PRO A 286 24.77 3.19 11.25
N THR A 287 24.11 4.17 10.62
CA THR A 287 24.74 5.44 10.28
C THR A 287 24.83 6.26 11.57
N VAL A 288 26.03 6.32 12.14
CA VAL A 288 26.37 7.24 13.23
C VAL A 288 26.15 8.66 12.73
N GLY A 289 25.25 9.44 13.36
CA GLY A 289 25.33 10.90 13.26
C GLY A 289 24.06 11.75 13.31
N THR A 290 22.87 11.23 13.00
CA THR A 290 21.65 12.07 13.00
C THR A 290 20.47 11.34 13.61
N GLY A 291 20.02 11.79 14.78
CA GLY A 291 18.95 11.17 15.58
C GLY A 291 17.53 11.28 15.01
N LEU A 292 17.33 11.05 13.71
CA LEU A 292 15.99 10.88 13.13
C LEU A 292 15.88 9.55 12.39
N SER A 293 14.94 8.74 12.88
CA SER A 293 14.31 7.55 12.30
C SER A 293 15.22 6.40 11.85
N THR A 294 15.74 5.66 12.83
CA THR A 294 16.05 4.24 12.64
C THR A 294 14.73 3.47 12.56
N MET A 295 14.42 2.86 11.40
CA MET A 295 13.32 1.91 11.29
C MET A 295 13.70 0.66 12.09
N ASP A 296 13.33 0.62 13.36
CA ASP A 296 13.52 -0.56 14.21
C ASP A 296 12.73 -1.74 13.62
N LEU A 297 13.37 -2.91 13.55
CA LEU A 297 12.69 -4.17 13.20
C LEU A 297 11.43 -4.34 14.06
N PRO A 298 10.33 -4.91 13.53
CA PRO A 298 9.13 -5.11 14.31
C PRO A 298 9.42 -6.00 15.52
N ARG A 299 9.04 -5.52 16.70
CA ARG A 299 9.17 -6.22 17.97
C ARG A 299 7.78 -6.61 18.43
N TYR A 300 7.62 -7.86 18.84
CA TYR A 300 6.38 -8.37 19.38
C TYR A 300 6.50 -8.63 20.87
N ARG A 301 5.37 -8.60 21.56
CA ARG A 301 5.21 -9.09 22.92
C ARG A 301 3.94 -9.92 23.00
N ALA A 302 3.96 -10.87 23.92
CA ALA A 302 2.78 -11.65 24.27
C ALA A 302 2.60 -11.69 25.78
N PHE A 303 1.35 -11.69 26.22
CA PHE A 303 0.97 -11.95 27.61
C PHE A 303 -0.37 -12.71 27.65
N ARG A 304 -0.81 -13.06 28.86
CA ARG A 304 -1.99 -13.87 29.08
C ARG A 304 -2.94 -13.20 30.06
N ALA A 305 -4.23 -13.35 29.81
CA ALA A 305 -5.28 -12.89 30.70
C ALA A 305 -6.61 -13.53 30.33
N ASP A 306 -7.37 -13.98 31.33
CA ASP A 306 -8.79 -14.30 31.21
C ASP A 306 -9.61 -13.01 30.99
N LEU A 307 -9.89 -12.69 29.73
CA LEU A 307 -10.57 -11.49 29.23
C LEU A 307 -12.07 -11.72 29.02
N ASN A 308 -12.50 -12.98 28.81
CA ASN A 308 -13.89 -13.35 28.61
C ASN A 308 -14.58 -13.88 29.89
N ALA A 309 -13.84 -13.99 30.99
CA ALA A 309 -14.28 -14.47 32.31
C ALA A 309 -14.75 -15.94 32.34
N ASP A 310 -14.25 -16.78 31.43
CA ASP A 310 -14.55 -18.22 31.40
C ASP A 310 -13.59 -19.08 32.27
N GLY A 311 -12.57 -18.45 32.86
CA GLY A 311 -11.57 -19.09 33.71
C GLY A 311 -10.37 -19.68 32.97
N ILE A 312 -10.32 -19.55 31.64
CA ILE A 312 -9.20 -19.89 30.76
C ILE A 312 -8.52 -18.57 30.35
N GLU A 313 -7.19 -18.53 30.32
CA GLU A 313 -6.49 -17.30 29.93
C GLU A 313 -6.34 -17.22 28.40
N GLU A 314 -6.81 -16.12 27.78
CA GLU A 314 -6.51 -15.79 26.39
C GLU A 314 -5.03 -15.44 26.20
N ILE A 315 -4.52 -15.69 24.99
CA ILE A 315 -3.21 -15.22 24.54
C ILE A 315 -3.38 -13.89 23.80
N VAL A 316 -2.72 -12.84 24.27
CA VAL A 316 -2.67 -11.53 23.62
C VAL A 316 -1.30 -11.35 22.98
N ILE A 317 -1.25 -11.08 21.68
CA ILE A 317 -0.02 -10.86 20.89
C ILE A 317 -0.10 -9.50 20.22
N TYR A 318 0.92 -8.66 20.38
CA TYR A 318 0.94 -7.32 19.78
C TYR A 318 2.32 -6.87 19.33
N GLN A 319 2.33 -6.02 18.30
CA GLN A 319 3.54 -5.36 17.81
C GLN A 319 3.78 -4.07 18.63
N VAL A 320 4.97 -3.92 19.21
CA VAL A 320 5.34 -2.80 20.11
C VAL A 320 5.66 -1.51 19.35
N ASN A 321 6.26 -1.63 18.16
CA ASN A 321 6.65 -0.53 17.28
C ASN A 321 5.95 -0.67 15.92
N PRO A 322 4.64 -0.39 15.86
CA PRO A 322 3.90 -0.43 14.60
C PRO A 322 4.47 0.61 13.64
N GLN A 323 4.66 0.20 12.38
CA GLN A 323 5.14 1.09 11.31
C GLN A 323 4.01 2.00 10.78
N ALA A 324 2.76 1.74 11.19
CA ALA A 324 1.60 2.55 10.86
C ALA A 324 1.54 3.78 11.78
N VAL A 325 1.92 4.95 11.27
CA VAL A 325 2.02 6.20 12.03
C VAL A 325 0.69 6.90 12.32
N ASN A 326 -0.44 6.34 11.86
CA ASN A 326 -1.73 7.04 11.94
C ASN A 326 -2.79 6.30 12.77
N TRP A 327 -2.79 4.97 12.79
CA TRP A 327 -3.83 4.16 13.43
C TRP A 327 -3.25 3.29 14.54
N LEU A 328 -4.02 3.09 15.61
CA LEU A 328 -3.73 2.13 16.66
C LEU A 328 -3.67 0.71 16.09
N ALA A 329 -2.53 0.05 16.26
CA ALA A 329 -2.33 -1.35 15.92
C ALA A 329 -2.91 -2.22 17.05
N LEU A 330 -4.11 -2.74 16.82
CA LEU A 330 -4.80 -3.62 17.75
C LEU A 330 -4.05 -4.96 17.91
N PRO A 331 -4.09 -5.57 19.11
CA PRO A 331 -3.48 -6.87 19.36
C PRO A 331 -4.30 -7.98 18.71
N SER A 332 -3.66 -9.12 18.46
CA SER A 332 -4.37 -10.37 18.18
C SER A 332 -4.63 -11.09 19.48
N VAL A 333 -5.90 -11.41 19.76
CA VAL A 333 -6.34 -12.09 20.97
C VAL A 333 -6.88 -13.47 20.60
N PHE A 334 -6.42 -14.52 21.27
CA PHE A 334 -6.80 -15.91 20.98
C PHE A 334 -7.37 -16.59 22.22
N ASP A 335 -8.60 -17.05 22.09
CA ASP A 335 -9.29 -17.92 23.05
C ASP A 335 -8.81 -19.37 22.88
N LEU A 336 -8.51 -20.00 24.02
CA LEU A 336 -8.00 -21.36 24.13
C LEU A 336 -9.06 -22.36 24.61
N SER A 337 -10.31 -21.92 24.82
CA SER A 337 -11.44 -22.76 25.21
C SER A 337 -11.81 -23.79 24.14
N THR A 338 -11.47 -23.52 22.88
CA THR A 338 -11.69 -24.40 21.74
C THR A 338 -10.42 -24.54 20.89
N LEU A 339 -10.29 -25.68 20.20
CA LEU A 339 -9.23 -25.90 19.22
C LEU A 339 -9.81 -26.14 17.81
N PRO A 340 -9.23 -25.56 16.74
CA PRO A 340 -8.12 -24.58 16.76
C PRO A 340 -8.50 -23.29 17.52
N PRO A 341 -7.52 -22.58 18.12
CA PRO A 341 -7.80 -21.39 18.93
C PRO A 341 -8.63 -20.36 18.16
N GLN A 342 -9.65 -19.82 18.81
CA GLN A 342 -10.53 -18.85 18.20
C GLN A 342 -9.96 -17.44 18.36
N ALA A 343 -9.83 -16.71 17.26
CA ALA A 343 -9.44 -15.30 17.32
C ALA A 343 -10.63 -14.46 17.82
N LEU A 344 -10.44 -13.75 18.93
CA LEU A 344 -11.40 -12.79 19.46
C LEU A 344 -11.23 -11.46 18.73
N SER A 345 -12.34 -10.93 18.22
CA SER A 345 -12.33 -9.76 17.34
C SER A 345 -12.58 -8.46 18.10
N PHE A 346 -12.05 -7.36 17.57
CA PHE A 346 -12.40 -6.02 17.98
C PHE A 346 -13.56 -5.50 17.13
N ASP A 347 -14.42 -4.66 17.69
CA ASP A 347 -15.50 -4.04 16.94
C ASP A 347 -14.94 -3.18 15.80
N PRO A 348 -15.35 -3.42 14.55
CA PRO A 348 -14.73 -2.78 13.38
C PRO A 348 -15.08 -1.29 13.24
N VAL A 349 -16.06 -0.79 13.99
CA VAL A 349 -16.54 0.60 13.89
C VAL A 349 -15.93 1.47 14.99
N ARG A 350 -15.93 0.97 16.22
CA ARG A 350 -15.60 1.73 17.44
C ARG A 350 -14.18 1.49 17.91
N SER A 351 -13.58 0.35 17.54
CA SER A 351 -12.22 0.01 17.98
C SER A 351 -11.10 0.68 17.18
N PRO A 352 -11.22 0.91 15.85
CA PRO A 352 -10.23 1.70 15.14
C PRO A 352 -10.06 3.07 15.80
N PHE A 353 -8.82 3.38 16.19
CA PHE A 353 -8.51 4.63 16.88
C PHE A 353 -7.33 5.30 16.18
N GLN A 354 -7.56 6.47 15.62
CA GLN A 354 -6.53 7.21 14.90
C GLN A 354 -5.66 7.98 15.91
N ILE A 355 -4.39 7.63 16.01
CA ILE A 355 -3.41 8.32 16.87
C ILE A 355 -2.82 9.52 16.13
N GLY A 356 -2.68 9.46 14.81
CA GLY A 356 -2.21 10.55 13.95
C GLY A 356 -0.76 11.00 14.16
N MET A 357 0.03 10.25 14.91
CA MET A 357 1.45 10.46 15.13
C MET A 357 2.15 9.16 15.51
N SER A 358 3.48 9.14 15.49
CA SER A 358 4.25 7.99 15.94
C SER A 358 4.04 7.71 17.42
N TYR A 359 3.98 6.43 17.79
CA TYR A 359 3.70 6.00 19.14
C TYR A 359 4.36 4.65 19.45
N LEU A 360 4.53 4.36 20.74
CA LEU A 360 4.80 3.00 21.20
C LEU A 360 3.48 2.31 21.50
N ASN A 361 3.33 1.09 21.03
CA ASN A 361 2.12 0.31 21.21
C ASN A 361 2.25 -0.59 22.43
N LEU A 362 1.85 -0.09 23.60
CA LEU A 362 2.00 -0.82 24.86
C LEU A 362 0.64 -1.31 25.35
N TRP A 363 0.47 -2.62 25.40
CA TRP A 363 -0.73 -3.27 25.90
C TRP A 363 -0.48 -3.91 27.26
N ASN A 364 -1.45 -3.77 28.15
CA ASN A 364 -1.47 -4.37 29.49
C ASN A 364 -2.91 -4.71 29.90
N ILE A 365 -3.05 -5.29 31.09
CA ILE A 365 -4.36 -5.58 31.69
C ILE A 365 -4.63 -4.58 32.81
N ARG A 366 -5.85 -4.08 32.84
CA ARG A 366 -6.41 -3.32 33.96
C ARG A 366 -7.52 -4.15 34.59
N THR A 367 -7.49 -4.32 35.90
CA THR A 367 -8.54 -5.01 36.64
C THR A 367 -9.51 -3.99 37.22
N GLU A 368 -10.79 -4.19 36.98
CA GLU A 368 -11.88 -3.39 37.53
C GLU A 368 -12.18 -3.77 38.97
N SER A 369 -12.96 -2.94 39.67
CA SER A 369 -13.30 -3.15 41.08
C SER A 369 -14.11 -4.42 41.35
N ASP A 370 -14.84 -4.90 40.35
CA ASP A 370 -15.62 -6.14 40.38
C ASP A 370 -14.80 -7.39 39.99
N GLY A 371 -13.53 -7.21 39.65
CA GLY A 371 -12.64 -8.27 39.17
C GLY A 371 -12.63 -8.47 37.66
N GLY A 372 -13.45 -7.74 36.90
CA GLY A 372 -13.43 -7.72 35.43
C GLY A 372 -12.06 -7.30 34.91
N LYS A 373 -11.65 -7.85 33.75
CA LYS A 373 -10.36 -7.52 33.12
C LYS A 373 -10.59 -6.75 31.83
N LEU A 374 -9.96 -5.58 31.76
CA LEU A 374 -9.92 -4.73 30.58
C LEU A 374 -8.56 -4.86 29.91
N LEU A 375 -8.60 -4.91 28.59
CA LEU A 375 -7.42 -4.86 27.75
C LEU A 375 -7.08 -3.39 27.50
N SER A 376 -5.96 -2.92 28.05
CA SER A 376 -5.60 -1.50 28.10
C SER A 376 -4.44 -1.20 27.16
N PHE A 377 -4.65 -0.28 26.23
CA PHE A 377 -3.61 0.35 25.44
C PHE A 377 -3.09 1.58 26.16
N SER A 378 -1.78 1.78 26.15
CA SER A 378 -1.14 3.00 26.66
C SER A 378 0.00 3.45 25.77
N THR A 379 0.18 4.75 25.68
CA THR A 379 1.35 5.33 25.03
C THR A 379 1.72 6.68 25.62
N ARG A 380 2.98 7.08 25.43
CA ARG A 380 3.47 8.41 25.76
C ARG A 380 3.81 9.16 24.48
N LEU A 381 3.18 10.32 24.30
CA LEU A 381 3.41 11.16 23.13
C LEU A 381 4.38 12.28 23.50
N PHE A 382 5.48 12.34 22.75
CA PHE A 382 6.56 13.31 22.84
C PHE A 382 6.93 13.73 21.40
N PRO A 383 7.52 14.91 21.15
CA PRO A 383 8.05 15.89 22.11
C PRO A 383 7.25 17.18 22.26
N THR A 384 6.17 17.39 21.50
CA THR A 384 5.51 18.71 21.39
C THR A 384 4.69 19.06 22.62
N CYS A 385 3.87 18.15 23.16
CA CYS A 385 3.13 18.35 24.40
C CYS A 385 3.10 17.04 25.19
N PRO A 386 3.98 16.86 26.19
CA PRO A 386 4.11 15.58 26.90
C PRO A 386 2.80 15.13 27.53
N LEU A 387 2.33 13.95 27.13
CA LEU A 387 1.12 13.35 27.66
C LEU A 387 1.20 11.82 27.71
N GLU A 388 0.38 11.25 28.58
CA GLU A 388 0.04 9.82 28.62
C GLU A 388 -1.37 9.64 28.09
N LEU A 389 -1.51 8.87 27.01
CA LEU A 389 -2.78 8.46 26.44
C LEU A 389 -3.02 7.01 26.83
N GLN A 390 -4.21 6.73 27.33
CA GLN A 390 -4.64 5.37 27.63
C GLN A 390 -6.05 5.14 27.07
N ARG A 391 -6.26 3.95 26.50
CA ARG A 391 -7.56 3.51 25.96
C ARG A 391 -7.82 2.08 26.37
N ASP A 392 -8.93 1.85 27.05
CA ASP A 392 -9.30 0.54 27.58
C ASP A 392 -10.36 -0.13 26.69
N TYR A 393 -10.31 -1.45 26.60
CA TYR A 393 -11.26 -2.27 25.85
C TYR A 393 -11.84 -3.37 26.75
N GLY A 394 -13.16 -3.50 26.73
CA GLY A 394 -13.90 -4.54 27.44
C GLY A 394 -14.50 -5.55 26.46
N TRP A 395 -14.57 -6.81 26.87
CA TRP A 395 -15.26 -7.85 26.12
C TRP A 395 -16.77 -7.79 26.38
N ASP A 396 -17.59 -7.70 25.33
CA ASP A 396 -19.05 -7.62 25.46
C ASP A 396 -19.77 -8.98 25.36
N GLY A 397 -19.01 -10.06 25.20
CA GLY A 397 -19.52 -11.41 24.89
C GLY A 397 -19.31 -11.83 23.43
N SER A 398 -19.00 -10.89 22.54
CA SER A 398 -18.84 -11.13 21.10
C SER A 398 -17.64 -10.43 20.46
N VAL A 399 -17.35 -9.20 20.88
CA VAL A 399 -16.25 -8.37 20.40
C VAL A 399 -15.67 -7.53 21.53
N PHE A 400 -14.43 -7.09 21.37
CA PHE A 400 -13.85 -6.04 22.20
C PHE A 400 -14.41 -4.67 21.79
N LEU A 401 -14.96 -3.95 22.76
CA LEU A 401 -15.46 -2.59 22.62
C LEU A 401 -14.59 -1.60 23.38
N PRO A 402 -14.39 -0.38 22.85
CA PRO A 402 -13.74 0.68 23.62
C PRO A 402 -14.60 0.98 24.86
N TYR A 403 -13.94 1.00 26.01
CA TYR A 403 -14.58 1.23 27.31
C TYR A 403 -14.33 2.66 27.79
N THR A 404 -13.06 3.07 27.87
CA THR A 404 -12.69 4.45 28.25
C THR A 404 -11.50 4.95 27.45
N THR A 405 -11.36 6.27 27.35
CA THR A 405 -10.14 6.93 26.87
C THR A 405 -9.80 8.07 27.82
N THR A 406 -8.61 8.01 28.38
CA THR A 406 -8.13 8.97 29.36
C THR A 406 -6.82 9.57 28.90
N VAL A 407 -6.67 10.87 29.09
CA VAL A 407 -5.42 11.56 28.80
C VAL A 407 -4.93 12.30 30.04
N LYS A 408 -3.62 12.18 30.30
CA LYS A 408 -2.94 12.93 31.35
C LYS A 408 -1.85 13.79 30.72
N VAL A 409 -2.03 15.11 30.80
CA VAL A 409 -1.09 16.10 30.25
C VAL A 409 -0.08 16.52 31.30
N TYR A 410 1.16 16.71 30.89
CA TYR A 410 2.25 17.24 31.70
C TYR A 410 2.71 18.58 31.09
N PRO A 411 2.07 19.71 31.44
CA PRO A 411 2.37 21.00 30.84
C PRO A 411 3.70 21.55 31.36
N TYR A 412 4.73 21.51 30.51
CA TYR A 412 6.00 22.18 30.77
C TYR A 412 6.05 23.51 30.02
N ALA A 413 6.55 24.58 30.66
CA ALA A 413 6.62 25.92 30.10
C ALA A 413 7.26 25.95 28.70
N ASP A 414 8.37 25.22 28.52
CA ASP A 414 9.14 25.16 27.27
C ASP A 414 8.41 24.51 26.09
N THR A 415 7.32 23.78 26.35
CA THR A 415 6.57 22.99 25.36
C THR A 415 5.09 23.39 25.26
N LEU A 416 4.64 24.30 26.11
CA LEU A 416 3.22 24.66 26.24
C LEU A 416 2.63 25.23 24.94
N ASN A 417 3.44 25.92 24.15
CA ASN A 417 3.06 26.50 22.85
C ASN A 417 2.65 25.46 21.80
N TYR A 418 3.12 24.21 21.90
CA TYR A 418 2.67 23.16 20.98
C TYR A 418 1.45 22.37 21.49
N CYS A 419 1.04 22.54 22.75
CA CYS A 419 -0.14 21.85 23.29
C CYS A 419 -1.45 22.26 22.59
N GLY A 420 -1.48 23.42 21.92
CA GLY A 420 -2.63 23.83 21.09
C GLY A 420 -2.91 22.88 19.93
N PHE A 421 -1.87 22.43 19.22
CA PHE A 421 -2.03 21.47 18.11
C PHE A 421 -2.61 20.13 18.58
N LEU A 422 -2.28 19.72 19.80
CA LEU A 422 -2.78 18.50 20.38
C LEU A 422 -4.27 18.61 20.73
N VAL A 423 -4.72 19.75 21.26
CA VAL A 423 -6.15 20.00 21.48
C VAL A 423 -6.91 19.97 20.16
N GLU A 424 -6.37 20.58 19.11
CA GLU A 424 -6.96 20.52 17.76
C GLU A 424 -6.97 19.10 17.19
N HIS A 425 -5.91 18.35 17.40
CA HIS A 425 -5.83 16.95 17.01
C HIS A 425 -6.90 16.12 17.74
N ALA A 426 -6.98 16.21 19.06
CA ALA A 426 -7.97 15.50 19.86
C ALA A 426 -9.40 15.86 19.42
N ALA A 427 -9.66 17.16 19.23
CA ALA A 427 -10.96 17.67 18.82
C ALA A 427 -11.43 17.15 17.46
N ASN A 428 -10.50 16.84 16.54
CA ASN A 428 -10.80 16.36 15.20
C ASN A 428 -10.69 14.84 15.06
N VAL A 429 -9.93 14.16 15.93
CA VAL A 429 -9.51 12.77 15.74
C VAL A 429 -9.85 11.87 16.94
N TRP A 430 -9.66 12.33 18.18
CA TRP A 430 -9.86 11.50 19.37
C TRP A 430 -11.25 11.63 20.00
N GLY A 431 -11.99 12.69 19.65
CA GLY A 431 -13.32 12.98 20.19
C GLY A 431 -13.33 14.22 21.10
N ARG A 432 -14.53 14.75 21.32
CA ARG A 432 -14.73 16.00 22.07
C ARG A 432 -14.45 15.83 23.56
N GLU A 433 -14.73 14.66 24.11
CA GLU A 433 -14.46 14.30 25.51
C GLU A 433 -12.97 14.43 25.82
N VAL A 434 -12.12 13.88 24.95
CA VAL A 434 -10.66 13.94 25.11
C VAL A 434 -10.15 15.36 24.92
N ALA A 435 -10.69 16.09 23.94
CA ALA A 435 -10.34 17.50 23.74
C ALA A 435 -10.66 18.35 24.98
N ILE A 436 -11.83 18.14 25.60
CA ILE A 436 -12.21 18.85 26.83
C ILE A 436 -11.29 18.49 27.99
N GLN A 437 -10.93 17.21 28.18
CA GLN A 437 -9.94 16.79 29.20
C GLN A 437 -8.61 17.52 29.04
N LEU A 438 -8.11 17.64 27.81
CA LEU A 438 -6.90 18.40 27.50
C LEU A 438 -7.06 19.88 27.81
N MET A 439 -8.18 20.49 27.38
CA MET A 439 -8.46 21.91 27.62
C MET A 439 -8.57 22.21 29.11
N ASP A 440 -9.20 21.35 29.90
CA ASP A 440 -9.33 21.53 31.35
C ASP A 440 -7.99 21.52 32.06
N ALA A 441 -7.07 20.65 31.63
CA ALA A 441 -5.70 20.62 32.16
C ALA A 441 -4.87 21.85 31.76
N LEU A 442 -5.14 22.44 30.59
CA LEU A 442 -4.31 23.49 29.98
C LEU A 442 -4.82 24.92 30.20
N LEU A 443 -6.14 25.12 30.31
CA LEU A 443 -6.78 26.44 30.49
C LEU A 443 -6.24 27.27 31.67
N PRO A 444 -5.82 26.69 32.81
CA PRO A 444 -5.21 27.46 33.91
C PRO A 444 -3.89 28.14 33.52
N VAL A 445 -3.14 27.56 32.60
CA VAL A 445 -1.81 28.03 32.17
C VAL A 445 -1.80 28.62 30.75
N TRP A 446 -2.95 28.64 30.07
CA TRP A 446 -3.10 29.13 28.70
C TRP A 446 -3.48 30.63 28.64
N PRO A 447 -2.99 31.40 27.64
CA PRO A 447 -2.02 31.03 26.61
C PRO A 447 -0.55 31.12 27.08
N PRO A 448 0.39 30.42 26.41
CA PRO A 448 1.82 30.66 26.60
C PRO A 448 2.23 32.03 26.04
N GLU A 449 3.46 32.48 26.37
CA GLU A 449 3.96 33.80 25.96
C GLU A 449 4.02 33.97 24.43
N THR A 450 4.49 32.93 23.73
CA THR A 450 4.57 32.92 22.27
C THR A 450 4.04 31.62 21.69
N ASP A 451 3.58 31.67 20.45
CA ASP A 451 3.26 30.52 19.63
C ASP A 451 4.53 29.76 19.20
N PRO A 452 4.41 28.61 18.50
CA PRO A 452 5.54 27.86 17.97
C PRO A 452 6.44 28.65 17.01
N GLU A 453 5.91 29.71 16.39
CA GLU A 453 6.63 30.62 15.49
C GLU A 453 7.29 31.80 16.22
N GLY A 454 7.16 31.89 17.54
CA GLY A 454 7.74 32.94 18.38
C GLY A 454 6.95 34.25 18.40
N LYS A 455 5.70 34.24 17.91
CA LYS A 455 4.80 35.40 17.92
C LYS A 455 3.90 35.35 19.15
N ALA A 456 3.62 36.51 19.73
CA ALA A 456 2.72 36.60 20.88
C ALA A 456 1.29 36.18 20.52
N TYR A 457 0.64 35.45 21.42
CA TYR A 457 -0.77 35.13 21.29
C TYR A 457 -1.63 36.40 21.35
N PRO A 458 -2.80 36.41 20.68
CA PRO A 458 -3.80 37.45 20.91
C PRO A 458 -4.17 37.55 22.39
N PRO A 459 -4.43 38.76 22.92
CA PRO A 459 -4.74 38.95 24.34
C PRO A 459 -6.06 38.25 24.75
N ASP A 460 -6.93 37.92 23.78
CA ASP A 460 -8.18 37.19 23.97
C ASP A 460 -8.08 35.67 23.70
N ALA A 461 -6.88 35.10 23.55
CA ALA A 461 -6.70 33.67 23.23
C ALA A 461 -7.25 32.72 24.31
N LYS A 462 -7.32 33.16 25.56
CA LYS A 462 -7.96 32.38 26.64
C LYS A 462 -9.48 32.29 26.46
N ASP A 463 -10.10 33.40 26.04
CA ASP A 463 -11.54 33.46 25.79
C ASP A 463 -11.94 32.65 24.56
N GLU A 464 -11.06 32.58 23.55
CA GLU A 464 -11.22 31.67 22.42
C GLU A 464 -11.38 30.21 22.87
N TRP A 465 -10.49 29.75 23.75
CA TRP A 465 -10.51 28.37 24.24
C TRP A 465 -11.72 28.11 25.13
N ARG A 466 -12.12 29.08 25.95
CA ARG A 466 -13.36 28.99 26.73
C ARG A 466 -14.59 28.85 25.84
N PHE A 467 -14.67 29.64 24.76
CA PHE A 467 -15.75 29.53 23.78
C PHE A 467 -15.73 28.17 23.07
N ARG A 468 -14.55 27.72 22.59
CA ARG A 468 -14.36 26.39 21.98
C ARG A 468 -14.82 25.26 22.91
N LYS A 469 -14.40 25.29 24.19
CA LYS A 469 -14.80 24.30 25.19
C LYS A 469 -16.32 24.25 25.36
N ALA A 470 -16.98 25.41 25.41
CA ALA A 470 -18.44 25.47 25.52
C ALA A 470 -19.15 24.86 24.30
N VAL A 471 -18.63 25.08 23.09
CA VAL A 471 -19.12 24.43 21.87
C VAL A 471 -18.92 22.91 21.93
N TYR A 472 -17.77 22.43 22.41
CA TYR A 472 -17.51 20.99 22.54
C TYR A 472 -18.42 20.33 23.58
N LEU A 473 -18.72 21.00 24.70
CA LEU A 473 -19.71 20.53 25.67
C LEU A 473 -21.10 20.42 25.04
N ALA A 474 -21.47 21.36 24.19
CA ALA A 474 -22.74 21.32 23.47
C ALA A 474 -22.81 20.13 22.50
N GLU A 475 -21.72 19.80 21.80
CA GLU A 475 -21.63 18.61 20.94
C GLU A 475 -21.74 17.28 21.70
N LEU A 476 -21.29 17.24 22.96
CA LEU A 476 -21.49 16.09 23.84
C LEU A 476 -22.94 15.95 24.34
N GLY A 477 -23.83 16.89 23.99
CA GLY A 477 -25.22 16.92 24.46
C GLY A 477 -25.38 17.47 25.88
N ASP A 478 -24.33 17.97 26.52
CA ASP A 478 -24.40 18.59 27.85
C ASP A 478 -24.85 20.05 27.75
N PHE A 479 -26.16 20.22 27.52
CA PHE A 479 -26.79 21.53 27.38
C PHE A 479 -26.50 22.45 28.58
N ALA A 480 -26.59 21.91 29.81
CA ALA A 480 -26.43 22.70 31.02
C ALA A 480 -24.98 23.18 31.19
N ALA A 481 -23.98 22.31 31.00
CA ALA A 481 -22.59 22.69 31.08
C ALA A 481 -22.18 23.65 29.97
N ALA A 482 -22.71 23.46 28.75
CA ALA A 482 -22.46 24.37 27.62
C ALA A 482 -23.00 25.78 27.90
N GLN A 483 -24.25 25.89 28.37
CA GLN A 483 -24.85 27.18 28.74
C GLN A 483 -24.08 27.85 29.88
N ALA A 484 -23.73 27.11 30.93
CA ALA A 484 -22.95 27.63 32.05
C ALA A 484 -21.58 28.15 31.61
N ALA A 485 -20.89 27.43 30.72
CA ALA A 485 -19.59 27.86 30.19
C ALA A 485 -19.69 29.12 29.31
N LEU A 486 -20.76 29.25 28.51
CA LEU A 486 -21.04 30.47 27.74
C LEU A 486 -21.36 31.65 28.66
N ASP A 487 -22.17 31.43 29.69
CA ASP A 487 -22.50 32.43 30.70
C ASP A 487 -21.27 32.92 31.47
N GLU A 488 -20.41 32.00 31.91
CA GLU A 488 -19.15 32.33 32.58
C GLU A 488 -18.26 33.21 31.69
N LEU A 489 -18.12 32.84 30.41
CA LEU A 489 -17.33 33.60 29.45
C LEU A 489 -17.89 35.02 29.24
N LEU A 490 -19.21 35.17 29.13
CA LEU A 490 -19.86 36.47 28.91
C LEU A 490 -19.79 37.37 30.16
N GLN A 491 -19.86 36.79 31.36
CA GLN A 491 -19.83 37.52 32.62
C GLN A 491 -18.40 37.86 33.07
N THR A 492 -17.45 36.96 32.82
CA THR A 492 -16.07 37.05 33.31
C THR A 492 -15.02 36.77 32.20
N PRO A 493 -15.01 37.58 31.13
CA PRO A 493 -14.02 37.42 30.08
C PRO A 493 -12.61 37.75 30.59
N ALA A 494 -11.60 37.12 29.98
CA ALA A 494 -10.20 37.43 30.25
C ALA A 494 -9.88 38.90 29.92
N ILE A 495 -10.49 39.43 28.85
CA ILE A 495 -10.46 40.87 28.53
C ILE A 495 -11.85 41.36 28.12
N SER A 496 -12.23 42.56 28.56
CA SER A 496 -13.57 43.12 28.28
C SER A 496 -13.83 43.41 26.80
N SER A 497 -12.79 43.59 25.98
CA SER A 497 -12.88 43.82 24.54
C SER A 497 -12.63 42.54 23.70
N SER A 498 -12.83 41.37 24.30
CA SER A 498 -12.57 40.08 23.65
C SER A 498 -13.46 39.88 22.41
N ARG A 499 -12.86 39.46 21.30
CA ARG A 499 -13.58 39.23 20.04
C ARG A 499 -14.52 38.03 20.11
N TRP A 500 -14.36 37.17 21.13
CA TRP A 500 -15.13 35.95 21.33
C TRP A 500 -16.45 36.15 22.07
N LEU A 501 -16.68 37.33 22.66
CA LEU A 501 -17.95 37.67 23.31
C LEU A 501 -19.13 37.67 22.32
N GLY A 502 -18.95 38.24 21.12
CA GLY A 502 -19.98 38.27 20.08
C GLY A 502 -20.38 36.87 19.58
N PRO A 503 -19.43 36.02 19.16
CA PRO A 503 -19.68 34.62 18.82
C PRO A 503 -20.31 33.82 19.97
N ALA A 504 -19.85 34.01 21.21
CA ALA A 504 -20.42 33.33 22.39
C ALA A 504 -21.88 33.71 22.62
N GLN A 505 -22.20 35.00 22.57
CA GLN A 505 -23.58 35.49 22.68
C GLN A 505 -24.45 34.94 21.55
N THR A 506 -23.96 34.98 20.31
CA THR A 506 -24.69 34.47 19.14
C THR A 506 -24.99 32.98 19.26
N PHE A 507 -24.00 32.17 19.64
CA PHE A 507 -24.17 30.73 19.81
C PHE A 507 -25.17 30.43 20.92
N ARG A 508 -25.07 31.12 22.06
CA ARG A 508 -26.00 30.99 23.18
C ARG A 508 -27.42 31.35 22.80
N ASP A 509 -27.60 32.47 22.09
CA ASP A 509 -28.92 32.96 21.67
C ASP A 509 -29.61 32.01 20.70
N LEU A 510 -28.84 31.30 19.88
CA LEU A 510 -29.32 30.25 18.99
C LEU A 510 -29.60 28.95 19.74
N TYR A 511 -28.73 28.53 20.65
CA TYR A 511 -28.81 27.24 21.37
C TYR A 511 -29.69 27.32 22.63
N ARG A 512 -31.01 27.45 22.47
CA ARG A 512 -31.93 27.61 23.62
C ARG A 512 -32.49 26.30 24.16
N SER A 513 -32.44 25.26 23.34
CA SER A 513 -32.84 23.89 23.67
C SER A 513 -31.91 22.89 22.98
N PRO A 514 -31.87 21.62 23.43
CA PRO A 514 -31.08 20.58 22.77
C PRO A 514 -31.35 20.44 21.25
N ASP A 515 -32.59 20.68 20.81
CA ASP A 515 -32.97 20.63 19.38
C ASP A 515 -32.32 21.75 18.54
N ASP A 516 -31.96 22.87 19.15
CA ASP A 516 -31.38 24.03 18.46
C ASP A 516 -29.89 23.86 18.11
N LEU A 517 -29.25 22.77 18.61
CA LEU A 517 -27.81 22.57 18.52
C LEU A 517 -27.30 22.64 17.07
N TYR A 518 -27.97 21.99 16.13
CA TYR A 518 -27.57 22.01 14.72
C TYR A 518 -27.50 23.44 14.18
N ARG A 519 -28.50 24.29 14.49
CA ARG A 519 -28.52 25.69 14.01
C ARG A 519 -27.43 26.53 14.65
N ALA A 520 -27.23 26.38 15.96
CA ALA A 520 -26.15 27.06 16.67
C ALA A 520 -24.77 26.62 16.15
N CYS A 521 -24.61 25.33 15.83
CA CYS A 521 -23.40 24.76 15.27
C CYS A 521 -22.95 25.47 13.98
N LEU A 522 -23.90 25.85 13.12
CA LEU A 522 -23.62 26.56 11.88
C LEU A 522 -23.02 27.96 12.09
N SER A 523 -23.15 28.56 13.29
CA SER A 523 -22.62 29.90 13.58
C SER A 523 -21.11 29.93 13.85
N THR A 524 -20.45 28.78 14.06
CA THR A 524 -19.02 28.71 14.43
C THR A 524 -18.32 27.50 13.82
N THR A 525 -17.14 27.68 13.21
CA THR A 525 -16.39 26.59 12.56
C THR A 525 -15.81 25.58 13.55
N PHE A 526 -15.85 25.87 14.86
CA PHE A 526 -15.43 24.92 15.88
C PHE A 526 -16.41 23.77 16.06
N CYS A 527 -17.65 23.94 15.58
CA CYS A 527 -18.69 22.95 15.71
C CYS A 527 -18.76 22.00 14.50
N GLN A 528 -18.76 20.68 14.75
CA GLN A 528 -18.89 19.64 13.71
C GLN A 528 -20.37 19.34 13.42
N ALA A 529 -20.93 20.05 12.42
CA ALA A 529 -22.35 19.97 12.09
C ALA A 529 -22.82 18.56 11.65
N GLY A 530 -21.97 17.79 10.98
CA GLY A 530 -22.28 16.40 10.60
C GLY A 530 -22.42 15.48 11.81
N ALA A 531 -21.51 15.59 12.79
CA ALA A 531 -21.58 14.82 14.03
C ALA A 531 -22.82 15.19 14.86
N VAL A 532 -23.13 16.48 14.97
CA VAL A 532 -24.35 16.98 15.63
C VAL A 532 -25.60 16.43 14.95
N LEU A 533 -25.65 16.46 13.62
CA LEU A 533 -26.79 15.94 12.86
C LEU A 533 -26.97 14.44 13.11
N ALA A 534 -25.90 13.65 13.03
CA ALA A 534 -25.96 12.21 13.30
C ALA A 534 -26.51 11.92 14.69
N GLY A 535 -25.97 12.58 15.73
CA GLY A 535 -26.42 12.40 17.11
C GLY A 535 -27.89 12.76 17.31
N GLN A 536 -28.35 13.87 16.73
CA GLN A 536 -29.77 14.25 16.81
C GLN A 536 -30.65 13.22 16.09
N LEU A 537 -30.28 12.76 14.89
CA LEU A 537 -31.04 11.76 14.14
C LEU A 537 -31.13 10.40 14.87
N GLU A 538 -30.06 9.95 15.52
CA GLU A 538 -30.03 8.66 16.26
C GLU A 538 -30.98 8.65 17.48
N THR A 539 -31.33 9.81 18.04
CA THR A 539 -32.26 9.92 19.17
C THR A 539 -33.74 9.85 18.77
N HIS A 540 -34.05 9.94 17.47
CA HIS A 540 -35.43 9.86 16.98
C HIS A 540 -35.88 8.42 16.75
N GLN A 541 -36.81 7.96 17.58
CA GLN A 541 -37.44 6.65 17.46
C GLN A 541 -38.59 6.69 16.45
N THR A 542 -38.26 6.50 15.17
CA THR A 542 -39.26 6.33 14.11
C THR A 542 -38.75 5.40 13.01
N GLN A 543 -39.68 4.67 12.40
CA GLN A 543 -39.45 3.88 11.18
C GLN A 543 -39.94 4.60 9.91
N GLN A 544 -40.48 5.81 10.02
CA GLN A 544 -41.00 6.56 8.89
C GLN A 544 -39.99 7.61 8.43
N VAL A 545 -39.51 7.48 7.19
CA VAL A 545 -38.61 8.46 6.56
C VAL A 545 -39.24 9.86 6.57
N SER A 546 -40.56 9.99 6.35
CA SER A 546 -41.26 11.28 6.37
C SER A 546 -41.17 12.02 7.70
N GLU A 547 -41.14 11.31 8.82
CA GLU A 547 -41.01 11.91 10.14
C GLU A 547 -39.58 12.42 10.37
N ILE A 548 -38.56 11.66 9.96
CA ILE A 548 -37.17 12.12 9.96
C ILE A 548 -37.00 13.36 9.10
N LEU A 549 -37.59 13.38 7.89
CA LEU A 549 -37.49 14.53 7.00
C LEU A 549 -38.11 15.78 7.62
N SER A 550 -39.27 15.62 8.27
CA SER A 550 -39.95 16.70 8.99
C SER A 550 -39.12 17.21 10.17
N PHE A 551 -38.46 16.29 10.90
CA PHE A 551 -37.55 16.66 11.97
C PHE A 551 -36.34 17.45 11.44
N MET A 552 -35.68 16.97 10.38
CA MET A 552 -34.58 17.66 9.72
C MET A 552 -34.95 19.09 9.28
N ASP A 553 -36.15 19.27 8.71
CA ASP A 553 -36.65 20.59 8.33
C ASP A 553 -36.85 21.48 9.57
N ARG A 554 -37.39 20.91 10.66
CA ARG A 554 -37.58 21.61 11.94
C ARG A 554 -36.26 22.05 12.57
N ILE A 555 -35.17 21.29 12.46
CA ILE A 555 -33.85 21.70 12.95
C ILE A 555 -33.06 22.55 11.93
N GLY A 556 -33.60 22.80 10.74
CA GLY A 556 -33.02 23.70 9.74
C GLY A 556 -31.98 23.04 8.82
N VAL A 557 -32.03 21.73 8.62
CA VAL A 557 -31.19 21.02 7.66
C VAL A 557 -31.71 21.25 6.24
N VAL A 558 -30.85 21.79 5.37
CA VAL A 558 -31.16 22.00 3.95
C VAL A 558 -30.56 20.89 3.11
N ARG A 559 -31.43 20.02 2.57
CA ARG A 559 -31.04 18.93 1.66
C ARG A 559 -30.87 19.48 0.23
N ARG A 560 -29.78 19.11 -0.44
CA ARG A 560 -29.45 19.52 -1.82
C ARG A 560 -30.00 18.54 -2.85
N SER A 561 -29.89 17.25 -2.56
CA SER A 561 -30.39 16.16 -3.39
C SER A 561 -30.79 15.00 -2.51
N THR A 562 -31.70 14.16 -3.01
CA THR A 562 -32.25 13.01 -2.29
C THR A 562 -32.57 11.90 -3.28
N GLY A 563 -32.69 10.67 -2.80
CA GLY A 563 -33.11 9.54 -3.60
C GLY A 563 -33.17 8.25 -2.80
N TYR A 564 -33.28 7.14 -3.52
CA TYR A 564 -33.32 5.79 -2.95
C TYR A 564 -32.33 4.88 -3.66
N PHE A 565 -31.55 4.11 -2.91
CA PHE A 565 -30.60 3.14 -3.41
C PHE A 565 -30.44 2.01 -2.39
N ASP A 566 -30.25 0.78 -2.85
CA ASP A 566 -30.07 -0.40 -1.99
C ASP A 566 -28.56 -0.58 -1.75
N PHE A 567 -28.08 -0.18 -0.58
CA PHE A 567 -26.64 -0.14 -0.27
C PHE A 567 -26.13 -1.42 0.37
N ASP A 568 -26.99 -2.17 1.08
CA ASP A 568 -26.60 -3.40 1.79
C ASP A 568 -27.03 -4.68 1.06
N GLY A 569 -27.77 -4.56 -0.05
CA GLY A 569 -28.15 -5.66 -0.93
C GLY A 569 -29.29 -6.51 -0.39
N ASP A 570 -30.06 -6.01 0.57
CA ASP A 570 -31.18 -6.72 1.18
C ASP A 570 -32.47 -6.69 0.32
N GLY A 571 -32.44 -5.94 -0.79
CA GLY A 571 -33.54 -5.76 -1.74
C GLY A 571 -34.49 -4.61 -1.39
N SER A 572 -34.34 -4.01 -0.22
CA SER A 572 -34.96 -2.74 0.19
C SER A 572 -34.06 -1.59 -0.23
N LYS A 573 -34.65 -0.43 -0.53
CA LYS A 573 -33.85 0.77 -0.86
C LYS A 573 -33.81 1.70 0.34
N GLU A 574 -32.62 2.10 0.75
CA GLU A 574 -32.42 3.12 1.76
C GLU A 574 -32.67 4.49 1.16
N PHE A 575 -33.24 5.37 1.98
CA PHE A 575 -33.31 6.78 1.66
C PHE A 575 -31.93 7.41 1.83
N TRP A 576 -31.42 8.05 0.78
CA TRP A 576 -30.20 8.83 0.84
C TRP A 576 -30.48 10.30 0.59
N PHE A 577 -29.66 11.15 1.19
CA PHE A 577 -29.68 12.59 0.98
C PHE A 577 -28.26 13.12 0.94
N ALA A 578 -28.09 14.24 0.24
CA ALA A 578 -26.86 14.99 0.30
C ALA A 578 -27.13 16.42 0.73
N LEU A 579 -26.21 16.96 1.51
CA LEU A 579 -26.33 18.28 2.09
C LEU A 579 -24.96 18.96 2.15
N GLN A 580 -25.01 20.26 2.40
CA GLN A 580 -23.84 21.08 2.64
C GLN A 580 -24.17 21.90 3.89
N HIS A 581 -23.44 21.68 4.99
CA HIS A 581 -23.74 22.33 6.26
C HIS A 581 -23.50 23.83 6.19
N ARG A 582 -22.33 24.24 5.67
CA ARG A 582 -22.00 25.66 5.43
C ARG A 582 -21.59 25.92 3.98
N VAL A 583 -21.80 27.16 3.55
CA VAL A 583 -21.38 27.61 2.22
C VAL A 583 -19.86 27.43 2.07
N GLY A 584 -19.45 26.71 1.03
CA GLY A 584 -18.03 26.47 0.71
C GLY A 584 -17.48 25.15 1.24
N GLU A 585 -18.20 24.44 2.12
CA GLU A 585 -17.84 23.09 2.53
C GLU A 585 -18.15 22.05 1.44
N LYS A 586 -17.56 20.86 1.54
CA LYS A 586 -17.88 19.75 0.64
C LYS A 586 -19.31 19.26 0.86
N LEU A 587 -19.88 18.64 -0.15
CA LEU A 587 -21.18 18.00 -0.04
C LEU A 587 -21.01 16.67 0.71
N GLU A 588 -21.76 16.47 1.77
CA GLU A 588 -21.82 15.20 2.47
C GLU A 588 -22.98 14.37 1.95
N VAL A 589 -22.72 13.08 1.72
CA VAL A 589 -23.70 12.11 1.25
C VAL A 589 -24.02 11.16 2.40
N TRP A 590 -25.30 11.04 2.75
CA TRP A 590 -25.80 10.30 3.89
C TRP A 590 -26.88 9.30 3.46
N ALA A 591 -27.03 8.20 4.19
CA ALA A 591 -28.13 7.26 4.03
C ALA A 591 -28.71 6.84 5.39
N LEU A 592 -30.00 6.51 5.39
CA LEU A 592 -30.75 6.07 6.57
C LEU A 592 -30.99 4.57 6.50
N PHE A 593 -30.42 3.83 7.44
CA PHE A 593 -30.55 2.38 7.53
C PHE A 593 -31.53 2.00 8.63
N PRO A 594 -32.58 1.21 8.36
CA PRO A 594 -33.48 0.73 9.39
C PRO A 594 -32.73 -0.11 10.43
N HIS A 595 -33.01 0.15 11.72
CA HIS A 595 -32.51 -0.62 12.83
C HIS A 595 -33.53 -0.65 13.98
N GLY A 596 -34.26 -1.75 14.10
CA GLY A 596 -35.33 -1.86 15.10
C GLY A 596 -36.40 -0.81 14.83
N GLU A 597 -36.75 -0.01 15.84
CA GLU A 597 -37.76 1.08 15.74
C GLU A 597 -37.18 2.45 15.36
N ARG A 598 -35.90 2.52 14.96
CA ARG A 598 -35.22 3.76 14.56
C ARG A 598 -34.46 3.59 13.24
N PHE A 599 -33.85 4.68 12.78
CA PHE A 599 -32.85 4.64 11.72
C PHE A 599 -31.46 4.96 12.26
N ASP A 600 -30.45 4.26 11.75
CA ASP A 600 -29.06 4.65 11.87
C ASP A 600 -28.70 5.55 10.67
N ALA A 601 -28.32 6.79 10.95
CA ALA A 601 -27.87 7.74 9.92
C ALA A 601 -26.37 7.56 9.68
N LEU A 602 -26.00 7.15 8.47
CA LEU A 602 -24.61 6.89 8.10
C LEU A 602 -24.14 7.88 7.03
N GLN A 603 -23.04 8.59 7.32
CA GLN A 603 -22.32 9.35 6.31
C GLN A 603 -21.57 8.38 5.40
N LEU A 604 -21.96 8.34 4.12
CA LEU A 604 -21.36 7.46 3.12
C LEU A 604 -20.02 8.01 2.61
N GLN A 605 -19.99 9.29 2.23
CA GLN A 605 -18.82 9.92 1.63
C GLN A 605 -18.95 11.46 1.58
N GLN A 606 -17.83 12.15 1.35
CA GLN A 606 -17.80 13.56 0.96
C GLN A 606 -17.41 13.72 -0.52
N ILE A 607 -18.13 14.58 -1.25
CA ILE A 607 -17.91 14.85 -2.69
C ILE A 607 -17.84 16.35 -3.01
N GLU A 608 -17.17 16.67 -4.11
CA GLU A 608 -17.01 18.04 -4.61
C GLU A 608 -18.26 18.49 -5.38
N ASN A 609 -19.13 19.32 -4.77
CA ASN A 609 -20.27 20.07 -5.35
C ASN A 609 -20.94 19.49 -6.62
N GLN A 610 -21.04 18.17 -6.73
CA GLN A 610 -21.62 17.42 -7.84
C GLN A 610 -22.81 16.64 -7.30
N ASN A 611 -23.82 16.40 -8.13
CA ASN A 611 -24.93 15.57 -7.72
C ASN A 611 -24.47 14.12 -7.53
N PRO A 612 -24.76 13.47 -6.38
CA PRO A 612 -24.45 12.06 -6.17
C PRO A 612 -25.14 11.16 -7.20
N SER A 613 -24.42 10.18 -7.70
CA SER A 613 -24.92 9.10 -8.55
C SER A 613 -24.34 7.77 -8.09
N PHE A 614 -25.19 6.75 -8.00
CA PHE A 614 -24.84 5.43 -7.46
C PHE A 614 -25.04 4.34 -8.50
N SER A 615 -24.13 3.38 -8.52
CA SER A 615 -24.25 2.15 -9.34
C SER A 615 -23.47 1.00 -8.70
N TYR A 616 -23.85 -0.24 -8.94
CA TYR A 616 -23.06 -1.38 -8.48
C TYR A 616 -21.78 -1.56 -9.30
N TYR A 617 -20.65 -1.76 -8.63
CA TYR A 617 -19.42 -2.29 -9.23
C TYR A 617 -19.49 -3.82 -9.28
N ASP A 618 -19.83 -4.43 -8.13
CA ASP A 618 -20.05 -5.85 -7.99
C ASP A 618 -21.37 -6.06 -7.24
N ALA A 619 -22.41 -6.44 -7.99
CA ALA A 619 -23.74 -6.70 -7.44
C ALA A 619 -23.88 -8.13 -6.89
N LEU A 620 -22.91 -9.01 -7.15
CA LEU A 620 -22.93 -10.40 -6.69
C LEU A 620 -22.22 -10.57 -5.35
N SER A 621 -21.39 -9.60 -4.94
CA SER A 621 -20.81 -9.59 -3.60
C SER A 621 -21.90 -9.34 -2.55
N ILE A 622 -21.75 -9.95 -1.38
CA ILE A 622 -22.68 -9.81 -0.26
C ILE A 622 -21.89 -9.28 0.95
N PRO A 623 -22.04 -8.00 1.36
CA PRO A 623 -22.83 -6.94 0.71
C PRO A 623 -22.26 -6.46 -0.64
N PRO A 624 -23.07 -5.78 -1.48
CA PRO A 624 -22.64 -5.31 -2.80
C PRO A 624 -21.57 -4.22 -2.72
N VAL A 625 -20.70 -4.13 -3.73
CA VAL A 625 -19.78 -3.00 -3.87
C VAL A 625 -20.45 -1.90 -4.68
N VAL A 626 -20.60 -0.72 -4.07
CA VAL A 626 -21.28 0.46 -4.62
C VAL A 626 -20.26 1.49 -5.11
N LEU A 627 -20.49 2.04 -6.29
CA LEU A 627 -19.77 3.19 -6.84
C LEU A 627 -20.53 4.48 -6.61
N LEU A 628 -19.85 5.47 -6.03
CA LEU A 628 -20.28 6.85 -6.03
C LEU A 628 -19.54 7.63 -7.13
N ASN A 629 -20.33 8.23 -8.03
CA ASN A 629 -19.85 9.05 -9.15
C ASN A 629 -18.78 8.36 -10.02
N GLN A 630 -18.86 7.03 -10.15
CA GLN A 630 -17.91 6.20 -10.92
C GLN A 630 -16.44 6.33 -10.47
N ARG A 631 -16.19 6.79 -9.24
CA ARG A 631 -14.83 7.10 -8.75
C ARG A 631 -14.50 6.47 -7.41
N GLN A 632 -15.44 6.52 -6.48
CA GLN A 632 -15.26 6.00 -5.13
C GLN A 632 -16.05 4.71 -5.01
N ALA A 633 -15.41 3.66 -4.50
CA ALA A 633 -16.09 2.38 -4.23
C ALA A 633 -16.10 2.11 -2.74
N PHE A 634 -17.24 1.61 -2.27
CA PHE A 634 -17.42 1.22 -0.89
C PHE A 634 -18.47 0.12 -0.78
N ARG A 635 -18.55 -0.52 0.37
CA ARG A 635 -19.67 -1.37 0.75
C ARG A 635 -20.17 -0.97 2.13
N VAL A 636 -21.44 -1.22 2.39
CA VAL A 636 -22.03 -1.00 3.71
C VAL A 636 -22.09 -2.34 4.44
N LEU A 637 -21.41 -2.41 5.58
CA LEU A 637 -21.37 -3.57 6.46
C LEU A 637 -22.12 -3.24 7.75
N ARG A 638 -22.47 -4.27 8.52
CA ARG A 638 -23.08 -4.10 9.85
C ARG A 638 -22.15 -4.70 10.91
N SER A 639 -22.01 -4.01 12.04
CA SER A 639 -21.22 -4.53 13.16
C SER A 639 -21.79 -5.89 13.61
N PRO A 640 -20.95 -6.86 14.02
CA PRO A 640 -21.45 -8.16 14.48
C PRO A 640 -22.32 -8.09 15.74
N GLY A 641 -22.03 -7.14 16.64
CA GLY A 641 -22.70 -7.03 17.95
C GLY A 641 -24.00 -6.25 17.89
N ASP A 642 -23.93 -4.95 17.59
CA ASP A 642 -25.09 -4.05 17.60
C ASP A 642 -25.74 -3.84 16.23
N ARG A 643 -25.21 -4.46 15.17
CA ARG A 643 -25.70 -4.32 13.79
C ARG A 643 -25.70 -2.88 13.25
N LYS A 644 -24.96 -1.97 13.89
CA LYS A 644 -24.77 -0.60 13.42
C LYS A 644 -24.09 -0.61 12.04
N PRO A 645 -24.62 0.09 11.04
CA PRO A 645 -24.04 0.12 9.70
C PRO A 645 -22.75 0.96 9.67
N TYR A 646 -21.79 0.55 8.87
CA TYR A 646 -20.56 1.29 8.62
C TYR A 646 -20.06 1.11 7.19
N VAL A 647 -19.27 2.07 6.72
CA VAL A 647 -18.69 2.06 5.38
C VAL A 647 -17.32 1.41 5.41
N GLU A 648 -17.11 0.39 4.57
CA GLU A 648 -15.76 -0.07 4.22
C GLU A 648 -15.40 0.48 2.84
N ALA A 649 -14.33 1.27 2.78
CA ALA A 649 -13.76 1.72 1.51
C ALA A 649 -13.18 0.52 0.76
N VAL A 650 -13.62 0.32 -0.48
CA VAL A 650 -13.11 -0.74 -1.34
C VAL A 650 -12.10 -0.11 -2.30
N GLU A 651 -10.84 -0.51 -2.18
CA GLU A 651 -9.86 -0.13 -3.20
C GLU A 651 -10.23 -0.80 -4.52
N LEU A 652 -10.68 0.00 -5.47
CA LEU A 652 -10.87 -0.47 -6.83
C LEU A 652 -9.52 -0.96 -7.36
N PRO A 653 -9.44 -2.18 -7.90
CA PRO A 653 -8.22 -2.67 -8.51
C PRO A 653 -7.71 -1.64 -9.52
N ARG A 654 -6.53 -1.07 -9.26
CA ARG A 654 -5.85 -0.15 -10.20
C ARG A 654 -5.26 -0.88 -11.41
N TYR A 655 -5.56 -2.17 -11.53
CA TYR A 655 -5.09 -3.06 -12.56
C TYR A 655 -6.32 -3.74 -13.15
N TYR A 656 -6.44 -3.70 -14.47
CA TYR A 656 -7.37 -4.58 -15.17
C TYR A 656 -6.97 -6.02 -14.81
N PRO A 657 -7.84 -6.83 -14.17
CA PRO A 657 -7.46 -8.17 -13.73
C PRO A 657 -6.96 -8.94 -14.94
N ASP A 658 -5.70 -9.36 -14.88
CA ASP A 658 -5.10 -10.16 -15.93
C ASP A 658 -5.64 -11.58 -15.78
N LYS A 659 -6.82 -11.80 -16.37
CA LYS A 659 -7.52 -13.09 -16.35
C LYS A 659 -6.63 -14.26 -16.79
N PHE A 660 -5.60 -13.98 -17.59
CA PHE A 660 -4.62 -14.97 -17.99
C PHE A 660 -3.65 -15.29 -16.84
N LYS A 661 -3.06 -14.30 -16.16
CA LYS A 661 -2.22 -14.51 -14.96
C LYS A 661 -2.94 -15.36 -13.92
N ASP A 662 -4.15 -14.97 -13.56
CA ASP A 662 -4.89 -15.58 -12.46
C ASP A 662 -5.23 -17.04 -12.80
N ALA A 663 -5.58 -17.31 -14.07
CA ALA A 663 -5.80 -18.66 -14.55
C ALA A 663 -4.52 -19.52 -14.55
N VAL A 664 -3.37 -18.97 -14.95
CA VAL A 664 -2.08 -19.68 -14.88
C VAL A 664 -1.70 -19.98 -13.42
N ALA A 665 -1.87 -19.02 -12.52
CA ALA A 665 -1.61 -19.22 -11.09
C ALA A 665 -2.51 -20.30 -10.48
N LYS A 666 -3.80 -20.34 -10.86
CA LYS A 666 -4.73 -21.39 -10.46
C LYS A 666 -4.29 -22.77 -10.94
N LEU A 667 -3.98 -22.92 -12.23
CA LEU A 667 -3.53 -24.19 -12.79
C LEU A 667 -2.21 -24.68 -12.20
N GLU A 668 -1.33 -23.77 -11.81
CA GLU A 668 -0.11 -24.11 -11.07
C GLU A 668 -0.41 -24.71 -9.70
N VAL A 669 -1.32 -24.09 -8.93
CA VAL A 669 -1.75 -24.60 -7.63
C VAL A 669 -2.38 -25.99 -7.79
N GLU A 670 -3.30 -26.14 -8.74
CA GLU A 670 -3.96 -27.43 -9.03
C GLU A 670 -2.93 -28.52 -9.39
N LEU A 671 -1.92 -28.21 -10.22
CA LEU A 671 -0.85 -29.16 -10.55
C LEU A 671 -0.09 -29.63 -9.31
N PHE A 672 0.31 -28.70 -8.43
CA PHE A 672 1.08 -29.03 -7.23
C PHE A 672 0.24 -29.66 -6.11
N GLU A 673 -1.08 -29.49 -6.13
CA GLU A 673 -2.03 -30.21 -5.27
C GLU A 673 -2.35 -31.64 -5.78
N GLY A 674 -1.80 -32.02 -6.94
CA GLY A 674 -1.88 -33.38 -7.47
C GLY A 674 -2.92 -33.59 -8.58
N ALA A 675 -3.42 -32.52 -9.21
CA ALA A 675 -4.28 -32.65 -10.39
C ALA A 675 -3.55 -33.36 -11.55
N ALA A 676 -4.34 -34.04 -12.40
CA ALA A 676 -3.80 -34.82 -13.51
C ALA A 676 -3.02 -33.92 -14.51
N PRO A 677 -1.74 -34.23 -14.82
CA PRO A 677 -0.92 -33.38 -15.69
C PRO A 677 -1.49 -33.20 -17.11
N ASP A 678 -2.21 -34.19 -17.66
CA ASP A 678 -2.85 -34.09 -18.98
C ASP A 678 -4.00 -33.06 -18.99
N GLN A 679 -4.77 -32.99 -17.91
CA GLN A 679 -5.82 -31.99 -17.72
C GLN A 679 -5.21 -30.58 -17.62
N ILE A 680 -4.16 -30.42 -16.80
CA ILE A 680 -3.46 -29.14 -16.66
C ILE A 680 -2.88 -28.68 -18.01
N TYR A 681 -2.24 -29.58 -18.76
CA TYR A 681 -1.70 -29.29 -20.08
C TYR A 681 -2.78 -28.80 -21.06
N ARG A 682 -3.94 -29.47 -21.12
CA ARG A 682 -5.07 -29.06 -21.98
C ARG A 682 -5.64 -27.71 -21.56
N SER A 683 -5.82 -27.47 -20.27
CA SER A 683 -6.31 -26.19 -19.73
C SER A 683 -5.36 -25.04 -20.07
N LEU A 684 -4.04 -25.24 -19.98
CA LEU A 684 -3.05 -24.25 -20.39
C LEU A 684 -3.13 -23.91 -21.88
N LEU A 685 -3.34 -24.92 -22.75
CA LEU A 685 -3.55 -24.68 -24.17
C LEU A 685 -4.86 -23.92 -24.46
N ASP A 686 -5.91 -24.14 -23.67
CA ASP A 686 -7.17 -23.43 -23.82
C ASP A 686 -7.06 -21.94 -23.46
N LEU A 687 -6.22 -21.60 -22.47
CA LEU A 687 -5.93 -20.19 -22.12
C LEU A 687 -5.33 -19.39 -23.30
N GLN A 688 -4.67 -20.06 -24.25
CA GLN A 688 -4.18 -19.40 -25.47
C GLN A 688 -5.31 -18.90 -26.37
N LYS A 689 -6.50 -19.53 -26.28
CA LYS A 689 -7.67 -19.24 -27.10
C LYS A 689 -8.64 -18.31 -26.38
N THR A 690 -8.86 -18.48 -25.08
CA THR A 690 -9.79 -17.67 -24.28
C THR A 690 -9.26 -17.54 -22.86
N PRO A 691 -8.95 -16.32 -22.34
CA PRO A 691 -9.21 -14.99 -22.90
C PRO A 691 -8.29 -14.57 -24.06
N GLY A 692 -7.37 -15.44 -24.49
CA GLY A 692 -6.40 -15.16 -25.55
C GLY A 692 -5.03 -14.82 -24.98
N LEU A 693 -3.96 -15.22 -25.68
CA LEU A 693 -2.59 -15.05 -25.21
C LEU A 693 -2.15 -13.57 -25.22
N LEU A 694 -2.10 -12.91 -24.06
CA LEU A 694 -1.73 -11.49 -23.90
C LEU A 694 -0.22 -11.26 -23.76
N CYS A 695 0.63 -12.06 -24.41
CA CYS A 695 2.09 -11.99 -24.27
C CYS A 695 2.76 -10.74 -24.90
N ARG A 696 2.09 -9.57 -24.93
CA ARG A 696 2.67 -8.32 -25.44
C ARG A 696 2.23 -7.12 -24.60
N ALA A 697 3.23 -6.32 -24.24
CA ALA A 697 3.25 -4.98 -23.62
C ALA A 697 3.56 -4.89 -22.11
N THR A 698 3.08 -5.78 -21.23
CA THR A 698 3.32 -5.63 -19.76
C THR A 698 3.57 -6.94 -18.97
N TRP A 699 3.50 -8.11 -19.63
CA TRP A 699 3.54 -9.43 -18.96
C TRP A 699 4.56 -10.40 -19.62
N SER A 700 5.34 -11.14 -18.82
CA SER A 700 6.24 -12.21 -19.30
C SER A 700 5.53 -13.58 -19.30
N CYS A 701 5.57 -14.31 -20.41
CA CYS A 701 4.96 -15.65 -20.51
C CYS A 701 5.92 -16.78 -20.20
N ASP A 702 7.00 -16.48 -19.47
CA ASP A 702 8.01 -17.42 -19.05
C ASP A 702 7.45 -18.47 -18.07
N ARG A 703 6.72 -18.03 -17.04
CA ARG A 703 6.04 -18.92 -16.07
C ARG A 703 5.04 -19.86 -16.75
N TYR A 704 4.21 -19.31 -17.62
CA TYR A 704 3.25 -20.09 -18.42
C TYR A 704 3.95 -21.16 -19.27
N THR A 705 5.00 -20.77 -20.01
CA THR A 705 5.70 -21.68 -20.93
C THR A 705 6.44 -22.77 -20.15
N TYR A 706 6.99 -22.44 -18.99
CA TYR A 706 7.59 -23.43 -18.10
C TYR A 706 6.54 -24.43 -17.61
N LEU A 707 5.40 -23.96 -17.09
CA LEU A 707 4.34 -24.80 -16.57
C LEU A 707 3.74 -25.72 -17.65
N LEU A 708 3.62 -25.23 -18.88
CA LEU A 708 3.21 -26.03 -20.05
C LEU A 708 4.21 -27.17 -20.32
N GLY A 709 5.51 -26.88 -20.26
CA GLY A 709 6.57 -27.87 -20.39
C GLY A 709 6.57 -28.89 -19.24
N LEU A 710 6.38 -28.43 -18.01
CA LEU A 710 6.32 -29.27 -16.83
C LEU A 710 5.12 -30.22 -16.86
N ALA A 711 3.92 -29.73 -17.22
CA ALA A 711 2.73 -30.56 -17.35
C ALA A 711 2.90 -31.63 -18.44
N ALA A 712 3.48 -31.28 -19.59
CA ALA A 712 3.82 -32.23 -20.64
C ALA A 712 4.84 -33.28 -20.17
N GLU A 713 5.89 -32.84 -19.46
CA GLU A 713 6.92 -33.72 -18.93
C GLU A 713 6.35 -34.74 -17.95
N LEU A 714 5.51 -34.29 -17.01
CA LEU A 714 4.83 -35.13 -16.03
C LEU A 714 3.80 -36.08 -16.67
N ASN A 715 3.20 -35.67 -17.79
CA ASN A 715 2.32 -36.51 -18.61
C ASN A 715 3.09 -37.52 -19.50
N GLY A 716 4.43 -37.47 -19.53
CA GLY A 716 5.26 -38.34 -20.36
C GLY A 716 5.39 -37.91 -21.84
N ASP A 717 4.84 -36.76 -22.23
CA ASP A 717 5.00 -36.21 -23.59
C ASP A 717 6.34 -35.46 -23.70
N GLN A 718 7.40 -36.21 -24.00
CA GLN A 718 8.75 -35.67 -24.10
C GLN A 718 8.89 -34.61 -25.21
N ASN A 719 8.17 -34.77 -26.32
CA ASN A 719 8.28 -33.86 -27.45
C ASN A 719 7.65 -32.50 -27.13
N ALA A 720 6.46 -32.51 -26.53
CA ALA A 720 5.80 -31.28 -26.09
C ALA A 720 6.59 -30.58 -24.97
N ALA A 721 7.17 -31.35 -24.03
CA ALA A 721 8.01 -30.80 -22.97
C ALA A 721 9.26 -30.10 -23.52
N VAL A 722 10.01 -30.76 -24.41
CA VAL A 722 11.20 -30.17 -25.06
C VAL A 722 10.82 -28.95 -25.89
N ALA A 723 9.69 -28.99 -26.62
CA ALA A 723 9.20 -27.84 -27.39
C ALA A 723 8.97 -26.61 -26.51
N ALA A 724 8.28 -26.79 -25.38
CA ALA A 724 7.97 -25.72 -24.44
C ALA A 724 9.25 -25.17 -23.78
N TYR A 725 10.12 -26.04 -23.27
CA TYR A 725 11.38 -25.61 -22.65
C TYR A 725 12.33 -24.92 -23.63
N TYR A 726 12.44 -25.40 -24.86
CA TYR A 726 13.22 -24.76 -25.91
C TYR A 726 12.65 -23.38 -26.28
N ARG A 727 11.33 -23.27 -26.43
CA ARG A 727 10.65 -21.99 -26.70
C ARG A 727 10.87 -20.98 -25.57
N LEU A 728 10.71 -21.42 -24.32
CA LEU A 728 11.01 -20.60 -23.14
C LEU A 728 12.44 -20.05 -23.19
N TRP A 729 13.40 -20.90 -23.54
CA TRP A 729 14.80 -20.50 -23.65
C TRP A 729 15.03 -19.46 -24.75
N MET A 730 14.40 -19.62 -25.92
CA MET A 730 14.48 -18.63 -27.00
C MET A 730 13.84 -17.29 -26.62
N ASP A 731 12.60 -17.33 -26.12
CA ASP A 731 11.77 -16.13 -25.95
C ASP A 731 12.12 -15.36 -24.66
N TYR A 732 12.63 -16.05 -23.63
CA TYR A 732 12.86 -15.51 -22.28
C TYR A 732 14.23 -15.89 -21.71
N SER A 733 15.31 -15.75 -22.47
CA SER A 733 16.68 -16.20 -22.11
C SER A 733 17.23 -15.72 -20.75
N LYS A 734 16.70 -14.64 -20.18
CA LYS A 734 17.10 -14.07 -18.88
C LYS A 734 16.19 -14.47 -17.71
N SER A 735 15.11 -15.20 -17.95
CA SER A 735 14.18 -15.63 -16.90
C SER A 735 14.80 -16.73 -16.02
N PRO A 736 14.56 -16.72 -14.70
CA PRO A 736 14.89 -17.86 -13.83
C PRO A 736 14.23 -19.17 -14.27
N PHE A 737 13.02 -19.12 -14.86
CA PHE A 737 12.37 -20.31 -15.43
C PHE A 737 13.17 -20.89 -16.61
N THR A 738 13.85 -20.05 -17.39
CA THR A 738 14.73 -20.52 -18.46
C THR A 738 15.92 -21.29 -17.89
N THR A 739 16.49 -20.84 -16.77
CA THR A 739 17.54 -21.59 -16.06
C THR A 739 17.03 -22.96 -15.65
N MET A 740 15.84 -23.02 -15.05
CA MET A 740 15.21 -24.29 -14.67
C MET A 740 15.03 -25.21 -15.88
N ALA A 741 14.55 -24.67 -17.00
CA ALA A 741 14.31 -25.43 -18.22
C ALA A 741 15.61 -25.93 -18.87
N ARG A 742 16.66 -25.12 -18.87
CA ARG A 742 17.98 -25.51 -19.39
C ARG A 742 18.58 -26.70 -18.65
N LEU A 743 18.39 -26.79 -17.33
CA LEU A 743 18.88 -27.92 -16.53
C LEU A 743 18.11 -29.22 -16.84
N LYS A 744 16.87 -29.11 -17.32
CA LYS A 744 16.03 -30.22 -17.78
C LYS A 744 16.33 -30.66 -19.21
N LEU A 745 17.09 -29.88 -19.99
CA LEU A 745 17.47 -30.21 -21.35
C LEU A 745 18.93 -30.69 -21.42
N ARG A 746 19.17 -31.74 -22.19
CA ARG A 746 20.52 -32.16 -22.60
C ARG A 746 20.70 -31.96 -24.10
N SER A 747 21.88 -31.47 -24.51
CA SER A 747 22.23 -31.37 -25.92
C SER A 747 22.51 -32.77 -26.48
N LEU A 748 21.89 -33.10 -27.61
CA LEU A 748 22.17 -34.28 -28.41
C LEU A 748 23.33 -34.06 -29.39
N SER A 749 23.74 -32.80 -29.56
CA SER A 749 24.88 -32.42 -30.38
C SER A 749 26.00 -31.91 -29.46
N THR A 750 27.12 -32.63 -29.38
CA THR A 750 28.37 -32.06 -28.90
C THR A 750 28.88 -31.11 -29.98
N PRO A 751 29.04 -29.80 -29.72
CA PRO A 751 29.78 -28.97 -30.65
C PRO A 751 31.21 -29.49 -30.68
N THR A 752 31.61 -30.07 -31.80
CA THR A 752 33.03 -30.20 -32.13
C THR A 752 33.54 -28.77 -32.28
N PHE A 753 34.08 -28.19 -31.21
CA PHE A 753 34.92 -27.01 -31.34
C PHE A 753 36.17 -27.47 -32.07
N THR A 754 36.13 -27.50 -33.40
CA THR A 754 37.35 -27.46 -34.19
C THR A 754 38.02 -26.15 -33.80
N PRO A 755 39.25 -26.15 -33.26
CA PRO A 755 39.95 -24.90 -33.01
C PRO A 755 40.04 -24.18 -34.36
N THR A 756 39.32 -23.08 -34.50
CA THR A 756 39.54 -22.16 -35.62
C THR A 756 40.98 -21.72 -35.48
N SER A 757 41.85 -22.15 -36.39
CA SER A 757 43.18 -21.60 -36.51
C SER A 757 43.01 -20.09 -36.65
N THR A 758 43.40 -19.33 -35.63
CA THR A 758 43.60 -17.89 -35.77
C THR A 758 44.66 -17.71 -36.84
N SER A 759 44.22 -17.43 -38.07
CA SER A 759 45.13 -16.92 -39.08
C SER A 759 45.45 -15.50 -38.64
N THR A 760 46.64 -15.31 -38.08
CA THR A 760 47.24 -13.99 -37.94
C THR A 760 47.35 -13.43 -39.35
N GLN A 761 46.40 -12.58 -39.75
CA GLN A 761 46.61 -11.74 -40.92
C GLN A 761 47.62 -10.68 -40.52
N THR A 762 48.85 -10.88 -41.00
CA THR A 762 49.88 -9.85 -41.14
C THR A 762 49.23 -8.58 -41.72
N PRO A 763 49.50 -7.39 -41.18
CA PRO A 763 48.87 -6.16 -41.61
C PRO A 763 49.12 -5.90 -43.10
N THR A 764 48.04 -5.65 -43.83
CA THR A 764 48.10 -5.15 -45.20
C THR A 764 48.81 -3.79 -45.21
N PRO A 765 49.90 -3.61 -45.98
CA PRO A 765 50.59 -2.34 -46.07
C PRO A 765 49.72 -1.29 -46.74
N MET A 766 49.53 -0.16 -46.06
CA MET A 766 48.96 1.04 -46.64
C MET A 766 49.96 1.64 -47.64
N PRO A 767 49.59 1.90 -48.90
CA PRO A 767 50.44 2.63 -49.84
C PRO A 767 50.58 4.11 -49.41
N SER A 768 51.85 4.52 -49.30
CA SER A 768 52.33 5.88 -49.01
C SER A 768 51.77 6.96 -49.94
N PRO A 769 51.51 8.18 -49.45
CA PRO A 769 51.46 9.37 -50.29
C PRO A 769 52.88 9.70 -50.82
N THR A 770 53.03 9.77 -52.15
CA THR A 770 54.28 10.20 -52.79
C THR A 770 54.53 11.69 -52.58
N ALA A 771 55.77 11.98 -52.21
CA ALA A 771 56.33 13.25 -51.75
C ALA A 771 56.57 14.29 -52.85
N THR A 772 56.81 15.53 -52.42
CA THR A 772 57.81 16.44 -53.02
C THR A 772 58.12 17.59 -52.04
N PRO A 773 59.28 18.24 -52.11
CA PRO A 773 60.60 17.74 -51.71
C PRO A 773 61.24 18.58 -50.59
N PHE A 774 62.31 18.02 -50.02
CA PHE A 774 63.20 18.60 -49.00
C PHE A 774 63.89 19.90 -49.43
N VAL A 775 64.00 20.87 -48.51
CA VAL A 775 65.19 21.75 -48.38
C VAL A 775 65.53 21.83 -46.88
N PRO A 776 66.75 21.49 -46.44
CA PRO A 776 67.13 21.49 -45.02
C PRO A 776 67.83 22.78 -44.61
N THR A 777 67.62 23.28 -43.38
CA THR A 777 68.66 23.99 -42.60
C THR A 777 68.22 24.34 -41.15
N VAL A 778 68.96 23.75 -40.17
CA VAL A 778 69.64 24.42 -39.01
C VAL A 778 68.77 24.97 -37.83
N PRO A 779 69.29 24.97 -36.57
CA PRO A 779 68.50 24.70 -35.35
C PRO A 779 68.06 25.93 -34.52
N VAL A 780 67.04 25.68 -33.67
CA VAL A 780 66.64 26.26 -32.34
C VAL A 780 67.16 27.67 -32.01
N PRO A 781 66.27 28.63 -31.62
CA PRO A 781 66.19 28.97 -30.19
C PRO A 781 64.82 29.43 -29.65
N THR A 782 64.60 29.07 -28.38
CA THR A 782 63.96 29.81 -27.27
C THR A 782 62.84 30.84 -27.52
N GLY A 783 61.78 30.72 -26.71
CA GLY A 783 61.30 31.86 -25.93
C GLY A 783 59.78 32.10 -25.92
N ALA A 784 59.26 32.32 -24.70
CA ALA A 784 58.06 33.09 -24.36
C ALA A 784 56.67 32.39 -24.39
N THR A 785 56.29 31.90 -23.20
CA THR A 785 55.03 32.17 -22.45
C THR A 785 54.48 33.60 -22.67
N PRO A 786 53.22 34.01 -22.33
CA PRO A 786 52.23 33.34 -21.46
C PRO A 786 50.73 33.57 -21.78
N THR A 787 49.87 33.14 -20.82
CA THR A 787 48.57 33.75 -20.42
C THR A 787 47.38 33.58 -21.39
N THR A 788 46.12 33.36 -20.99
CA THR A 788 45.38 33.57 -19.71
C THR A 788 44.00 32.91 -19.84
N GLY A 789 43.49 32.34 -18.74
CA GLY A 789 42.11 32.60 -18.31
C GLY A 789 40.98 31.74 -18.91
N PRO A 790 39.78 31.77 -18.29
CA PRO A 790 39.22 30.58 -17.66
C PRO A 790 37.99 30.01 -18.37
N PHE A 791 37.78 28.71 -18.15
CA PHE A 791 36.56 28.00 -18.50
C PHE A 791 35.44 28.32 -17.52
N THR A 792 34.28 28.73 -18.04
CA THR A 792 32.96 28.40 -17.49
C THR A 792 31.96 28.15 -18.62
N PRO A 793 30.97 27.26 -18.42
CA PRO A 793 30.23 26.60 -19.48
C PRO A 793 29.03 27.43 -19.94
N THR A 794 28.65 27.31 -21.21
CA THR A 794 27.36 27.82 -21.70
C THR A 794 26.75 26.83 -22.68
N SER A 795 25.51 26.50 -22.39
CA SER A 795 24.56 25.64 -23.12
C SER A 795 24.01 26.30 -24.40
N ALA A 796 23.38 25.44 -25.23
CA ALA A 796 22.46 25.69 -26.35
C ALA A 796 23.08 25.61 -27.77
N PRO A 797 22.27 25.48 -28.84
CA PRO A 797 21.14 24.57 -29.08
C PRO A 797 21.23 23.86 -30.47
N LEU A 798 20.25 23.00 -30.72
CA LEU A 798 20.00 22.19 -31.93
C LEU A 798 19.88 23.04 -33.23
N PRO A 799 20.46 22.60 -34.38
CA PRO A 799 20.20 23.21 -35.68
C PRO A 799 19.26 22.39 -36.58
N THR A 800 18.62 23.11 -37.51
CA THR A 800 17.59 22.65 -38.46
C THR A 800 18.06 22.81 -39.92
N ILE A 801 17.47 22.01 -40.83
CA ILE A 801 17.32 22.10 -42.33
C ILE A 801 18.63 21.89 -43.17
N PRO A 802 18.64 21.42 -44.46
CA PRO A 802 17.57 21.44 -45.48
C PRO A 802 17.40 20.28 -46.51
N SER A 803 16.36 20.44 -47.33
CA SER A 803 15.69 19.57 -48.32
C SER A 803 16.38 19.37 -49.68
N GLY A 804 16.10 18.24 -50.36
CA GLY A 804 15.91 18.22 -51.84
C GLY A 804 16.42 17.00 -52.67
N THR A 805 15.47 16.15 -53.12
CA THR A 805 15.40 15.32 -54.38
C THR A 805 16.44 14.19 -54.62
N THR A 806 16.16 12.97 -55.15
CA THR A 806 15.27 12.44 -56.21
C THR A 806 14.91 10.93 -56.00
N SER A 807 13.87 10.43 -56.69
CA SER A 807 13.36 9.02 -56.69
C SER A 807 14.05 8.11 -57.75
N PRO A 808 13.89 6.75 -57.73
CA PRO A 808 12.89 6.10 -58.60
C PRO A 808 12.17 4.83 -58.05
N TYR A 809 10.97 4.57 -58.63
CA TYR A 809 9.99 3.45 -58.65
C TYR A 809 10.50 1.98 -58.64
N PRO A 810 9.65 0.89 -58.66
CA PRO A 810 8.16 0.77 -58.67
C PRO A 810 7.54 -0.34 -57.76
N GLY A 811 6.19 -0.35 -57.66
CA GLY A 811 5.38 -1.50 -57.24
C GLY A 811 4.41 -1.97 -58.34
N PRO A 812 3.78 -3.16 -58.22
CA PRO A 812 2.61 -3.58 -59.03
C PRO A 812 1.39 -3.89 -58.14
N ALA A 813 0.14 -4.02 -58.57
CA ALA A 813 -0.67 -3.56 -59.71
C ALA A 813 -2.13 -3.96 -59.35
N LEU A 814 -3.13 -3.17 -59.74
CA LEU A 814 -4.57 -3.49 -59.67
C LEU A 814 -5.11 -3.75 -61.09
N PRO A 815 -6.17 -4.57 -61.29
CA PRO A 815 -6.90 -4.61 -62.56
C PRO A 815 -8.14 -3.69 -62.57
N THR A 816 -8.41 -3.14 -63.76
CA THR A 816 -9.39 -2.11 -64.14
C THR A 816 -10.68 -2.69 -64.77
N GLY A 817 -11.87 -2.16 -64.46
CA GLY A 817 -12.76 -1.38 -65.38
C GLY A 817 -14.01 -2.17 -65.84
N PRO A 818 -15.08 -1.58 -66.44
CA PRO A 818 -15.33 -0.19 -66.86
C PRO A 818 -16.73 0.43 -66.50
N VAL A 819 -16.91 1.70 -66.87
CA VAL A 819 -18.03 2.68 -66.72
C VAL A 819 -18.87 2.70 -68.05
N PRO A 820 -20.23 2.94 -68.13
CA PRO A 820 -20.79 4.31 -68.26
C PRO A 820 -22.31 4.61 -67.97
N THR A 821 -22.58 5.88 -67.60
CA THR A 821 -23.69 6.83 -67.91
C THR A 821 -25.22 6.50 -67.78
N GLN A 822 -25.94 7.47 -67.20
CA GLN A 822 -27.40 7.73 -67.02
C GLN A 822 -28.32 7.64 -68.28
N PRO A 823 -29.70 7.56 -68.21
CA PRO A 823 -30.67 8.36 -67.42
C PRO A 823 -31.94 7.65 -66.84
N GLY A 824 -32.80 8.37 -66.07
CA GLY A 824 -33.95 7.88 -65.23
C GLY A 824 -35.22 7.35 -65.95
N PRO A 825 -36.46 7.32 -65.38
CA PRO A 825 -36.99 7.75 -64.06
C PRO A 825 -37.77 6.66 -63.23
N TYR A 826 -38.21 7.04 -62.02
CA TYR A 826 -39.15 6.45 -61.00
C TYR A 826 -40.17 5.34 -61.42
N PRO A 827 -40.61 4.40 -60.52
CA PRO A 827 -41.25 4.71 -59.21
C PRO A 827 -40.91 3.78 -58.00
N SER A 828 -41.35 4.23 -56.81
CA SER A 828 -41.17 3.69 -55.43
C SER A 828 -41.82 2.29 -55.19
N PRO A 829 -41.65 1.63 -54.01
CA PRO A 829 -41.81 2.16 -52.64
C PRO A 829 -40.53 2.55 -51.91
#